data_AF-A0A7S4PEN9-F1
#
_entry.id   AF-A0A7S4PEN9-F1
#
_cell.length_a   1.000
_cell.length_b   1.000
_cell.length_c   1.000
_cell.angle_alpha   90.00
_cell.angle_beta   90.00
_cell.angle_gamma   90.00
#
_symmetry.space_group_name_H-M   'P 1'
#
loop_
_entity.id
_entity.type
_entity.pdbx_description
1 polymer ?
#
loop_
_entity_poly.entity_id
_entity_poly.type
_entity_poly.pdbx_seq_one_letter_code
_entity_poly.pdbx_strand_id
1 'polypeptide(L)'
;MADSFSMWPLQGSQLLPFHETVLSGADAHVFIFRLHPSNEGSVGCCSSKRFDEAAFAQELHLAIHRLLSDRWAALSQVYSSRVYADLDCLPPLGSSETERENRMRYLCSCTMFVPVITWGTEDSLLDELTMLSNERDKESSFLASVLAAFYLLNKGIGRLKAIVPILRDESCGRVSITEVCRNLSKTSSLINCHKASLLLLEGGVRKDQSMIVEYLASFSVQEVILSLLPVHWRVAAGLKTSDMGVSKDIQGGHSMFMMGENDIKTSAYEAGQAVTTILLELMDVYVRRKMWEFSSHNFRGIELLQMFKEAGVDDVFFENFALKSFDSFVRLNSSPLVSRTRPEEAEFLSCETLNLKGDEQYQRNVDTLNMLVERFKDDERLLPLDTRLRRYRDTEVDGILALRTTNSLETAQLKLPAQRGIFCLLCVQLTFALNQIKLTVNLDLVWMRDPVCVIATPKIVSVPSLLNVVLGFLWCFLLGTAVVVDKFGTPFQRKRVMINTIISILVGYILTFLVDIVQCSIYTGKLDRCCQGFHVFVTIAFVILFLYFAQYKQQYVWIAVFFIQGAYCIFQGLKEDDWTSYIFYFLGSICIVISCWVLIVYRINYRKTLKKLELEMLSFQGTWNQLVEGKAEVLRTLDERVGEIQAELKSKIAQRVESPLQQLVEMLELRRTRYSTRMHKITQQCQDLQQLYLEAQQVSADFQQLIATWTPVGFVWEGKLKSVARAIQKTVRSYGRDASCLTDIVRCTVVVDSIDDVLTWVEGLKRNSMVAHGIATPKNLKRRISTDARIEMDRDDFLEKKFMSITSIKNRYSMKSNFASTGGYRDLCVCVEVGWVINESGVCSFVPVEEWDTTEGVTRHICEIQVLLNEIHEVKKYLHKQYVNFRNLTCQ
;
A
#
# COMPACT_ATOMS: atom_id res chain seq x y z
N MET A 1 20.21 -1.59 12.76
CA MET A 1 20.43 -0.65 11.64
C MET A 1 20.91 -1.39 10.39
N ALA A 2 21.87 -2.33 10.48
CA ALA A 2 22.09 -3.34 9.43
C ALA A 2 20.80 -4.16 9.15
N ASP A 3 20.00 -4.43 10.19
CA ASP A 3 18.70 -5.12 10.06
C ASP A 3 17.54 -4.25 9.51
N SER A 4 17.75 -2.94 9.32
CA SER A 4 16.74 -2.04 8.73
C SER A 4 16.86 -2.02 7.21
N PHE A 5 18.05 -2.33 6.73
CA PHE A 5 18.36 -2.64 5.34
C PHE A 5 18.29 -4.14 5.02
N SER A 6 18.15 -5.03 6.02
CA SER A 6 17.89 -6.47 5.79
C SER A 6 16.44 -6.79 5.38
N MET A 7 15.57 -5.78 5.33
CA MET A 7 14.27 -5.86 4.65
C MET A 7 14.33 -5.46 3.17
N TRP A 8 15.53 -5.16 2.66
CA TRP A 8 15.87 -5.49 1.28
C TRP A 8 16.33 -6.96 1.31
N PRO A 9 16.06 -7.80 0.29
CA PRO A 9 16.46 -9.20 0.31
C PRO A 9 17.99 -9.29 0.25
N LEU A 10 18.64 -9.12 1.40
CA LEU A 10 20.08 -9.06 1.61
C LEU A 10 20.36 -9.61 3.01
N GLN A 11 20.10 -10.92 3.19
CA GLN A 11 20.98 -11.86 3.92
C GLN A 11 20.33 -13.24 3.99
N GLY A 12 20.94 -14.20 3.29
CA GLY A 12 20.62 -15.62 3.44
C GLY A 12 21.35 -16.22 4.64
N SER A 13 20.66 -17.05 5.40
CA SER A 13 21.20 -18.28 5.98
C SER A 13 20.09 -19.06 6.67
N GLN A 14 19.74 -20.22 6.11
CA GLN A 14 19.49 -21.50 6.77
C GLN A 14 18.54 -22.39 5.92
N LEU A 15 19.00 -23.63 5.66
CA LEU A 15 18.31 -24.81 5.09
C LEU A 15 18.28 -24.90 3.55
N LEU A 16 19.36 -25.38 2.89
CA LEU A 16 19.73 -26.78 2.51
C LEU A 16 19.03 -27.30 1.22
N PRO A 17 19.54 -28.33 0.50
CA PRO A 17 20.78 -28.46 -0.28
C PRO A 17 20.50 -28.87 -1.77
N PHE A 18 21.56 -28.97 -2.58
CA PHE A 18 21.74 -29.83 -3.78
C PHE A 18 21.96 -29.24 -5.20
N HIS A 19 23.09 -29.75 -5.73
CA HIS A 19 23.52 -30.10 -7.09
C HIS A 19 23.91 -29.05 -8.15
N GLU A 20 25.19 -29.15 -8.50
CA GLU A 20 25.89 -28.64 -9.68
C GLU A 20 25.16 -28.93 -10.99
N THR A 21 25.08 -27.95 -11.90
CA THR A 21 25.23 -28.14 -13.36
C THR A 21 25.28 -26.79 -14.10
N VAL A 22 26.32 -26.64 -14.93
CA VAL A 22 26.46 -25.87 -16.19
C VAL A 22 25.94 -24.40 -16.22
N LEU A 23 26.85 -23.48 -16.58
CA LEU A 23 26.57 -22.08 -16.94
C LEU A 23 25.21 -21.90 -17.65
N SER A 24 24.20 -21.36 -16.97
CA SER A 24 22.89 -21.07 -17.55
C SER A 24 22.74 -19.57 -17.85
N GLY A 25 22.18 -19.23 -19.02
CA GLY A 25 21.85 -17.86 -19.44
C GLY A 25 20.70 -17.22 -18.64
N ALA A 26 20.53 -17.56 -17.37
CA ALA A 26 19.38 -17.16 -16.56
C ALA A 26 19.39 -15.68 -16.11
N ASP A 27 20.57 -15.06 -16.02
CA ASP A 27 20.72 -13.71 -15.46
C ASP A 27 20.64 -12.59 -16.50
N ALA A 28 20.23 -12.89 -17.74
CA ALA A 28 20.55 -11.99 -18.83
C ALA A 28 19.37 -11.72 -19.78
N HIS A 29 19.28 -10.46 -20.23
CA HIS A 29 18.04 -9.87 -20.74
C HIS A 29 18.07 -9.74 -22.25
N VAL A 30 17.29 -10.57 -22.96
CA VAL A 30 17.10 -10.47 -24.42
C VAL A 30 15.97 -9.51 -24.75
N PHE A 31 16.21 -8.55 -25.65
CA PHE A 31 15.14 -7.69 -26.15
C PHE A 31 14.54 -8.24 -27.43
N ILE A 32 15.38 -8.64 -28.38
CA ILE A 32 14.95 -9.01 -29.73
C ILE A 32 15.36 -10.47 -30.00
N PHE A 33 14.40 -11.29 -30.43
CA PHE A 33 14.69 -12.57 -31.07
C PHE A 33 14.34 -12.47 -32.55
N ARG A 34 15.33 -12.67 -33.42
CA ARG A 34 15.17 -12.66 -34.87
C ARG A 34 15.15 -14.07 -35.41
N LEU A 35 14.22 -14.36 -36.29
CA LEU A 35 14.13 -15.66 -36.94
C LEU A 35 14.23 -15.50 -38.46
N HIS A 36 15.38 -15.88 -39.00
CA HIS A 36 15.68 -15.88 -40.44
C HIS A 36 15.36 -17.25 -41.07
N PRO A 37 15.07 -17.32 -42.39
CA PRO A 37 14.86 -18.58 -43.11
C PRO A 37 16.12 -19.47 -43.11
N SER A 38 15.97 -20.80 -43.08
CA SER A 38 17.10 -21.74 -43.18
C SER A 38 17.48 -21.96 -44.64
N ASN A 39 18.70 -21.60 -45.03
CA ASN A 39 19.29 -22.04 -46.30
C ASN A 39 20.00 -23.39 -46.10
N GLU A 40 19.24 -24.48 -45.92
CA GLU A 40 19.81 -25.82 -45.96
C GLU A 40 19.56 -26.45 -47.33
N GLY A 41 20.59 -26.37 -48.18
CA GLY A 41 20.85 -27.38 -49.21
C GLY A 41 19.87 -27.47 -50.38
N SER A 42 19.83 -26.45 -51.26
CA SER A 42 19.49 -26.69 -52.66
C SER A 42 20.57 -26.08 -53.57
N VAL A 43 21.54 -26.92 -53.95
CA VAL A 43 22.44 -26.69 -55.09
C VAL A 43 21.61 -26.98 -56.34
N GLY A 44 20.81 -26.00 -56.77
CA GLY A 44 19.88 -26.10 -57.89
C GLY A 44 20.01 -24.90 -58.82
N CYS A 45 20.21 -25.19 -60.10
CA CYS A 45 20.64 -24.28 -61.15
C CYS A 45 19.54 -23.29 -61.57
N CYS A 46 19.68 -21.99 -61.25
CA CYS A 46 19.20 -20.88 -62.10
C CYS A 46 19.75 -19.51 -61.64
N SER A 47 20.06 -18.67 -62.62
CA SER A 47 20.97 -17.52 -62.57
C SER A 47 20.39 -16.19 -62.07
N SER A 48 19.51 -16.19 -61.06
CA SER A 48 19.17 -14.95 -60.34
C SER A 48 20.13 -14.78 -59.15
N LYS A 49 20.72 -13.59 -58.96
CA LYS A 49 21.53 -13.29 -57.78
C LYS A 49 20.74 -13.66 -56.52
N ARG A 50 21.09 -14.78 -55.89
CA ARG A 50 20.44 -15.27 -54.67
C ARG A 50 20.72 -14.24 -53.57
N PHE A 51 19.68 -13.77 -52.90
CA PHE A 51 19.82 -12.82 -51.79
C PHE A 51 20.56 -13.49 -50.64
N ASP A 52 21.53 -12.78 -50.08
CA ASP A 52 22.34 -13.30 -48.98
C ASP A 52 21.64 -13.00 -47.64
N GLU A 53 20.83 -13.96 -47.17
CA GLU A 53 20.13 -13.88 -45.88
C GLU A 53 21.09 -13.76 -44.70
N ALA A 54 22.29 -14.36 -44.78
CA ALA A 54 23.28 -14.23 -43.73
C ALA A 54 23.86 -12.80 -43.69
N ALA A 55 24.13 -12.22 -44.87
CA ALA A 55 24.53 -10.81 -44.96
C ALA A 55 23.43 -9.86 -44.49
N PHE A 56 22.15 -10.11 -44.82
CA PHE A 56 21.03 -9.30 -44.31
C PHE A 56 20.88 -9.42 -42.79
N ALA A 57 20.95 -10.63 -42.24
CA ALA A 57 20.91 -10.85 -40.79
C ALA A 57 22.04 -10.09 -40.08
N GLN A 58 23.24 -10.10 -40.64
CA GLN A 58 24.38 -9.37 -40.09
C GLN A 58 24.22 -7.84 -40.22
N GLU A 59 23.79 -7.32 -41.37
CA GLU A 59 23.56 -5.88 -41.56
C GLU A 59 22.39 -5.36 -40.71
N LEU A 60 21.32 -6.14 -40.52
CA LEU A 60 20.20 -5.79 -39.65
C LEU A 60 20.65 -5.71 -38.19
N HIS A 61 21.50 -6.65 -37.77
CA HIS A 61 22.10 -6.64 -36.44
C HIS A 61 22.91 -5.35 -36.23
N LEU A 62 23.80 -5.03 -37.18
CA LEU A 62 24.61 -3.82 -37.14
C LEU A 62 23.77 -2.55 -37.15
N ALA A 63 22.69 -2.50 -37.94
CA ALA A 63 21.78 -1.36 -38.00
C ALA A 63 21.10 -1.11 -36.66
N ILE A 64 20.51 -2.15 -36.06
CA ILE A 64 19.87 -2.08 -34.73
C ILE A 64 20.87 -1.55 -33.71
N HIS A 65 22.09 -2.09 -33.68
CA HIS A 65 23.12 -1.67 -32.74
C HIS A 65 23.57 -0.21 -32.92
N ARG A 66 23.77 0.25 -34.17
CA ARG A 66 24.11 1.65 -34.45
C ARG A 66 23.01 2.60 -33.99
N LEU A 67 21.77 2.33 -34.40
CA LEU A 67 20.60 3.14 -34.05
C LEU A 67 20.33 3.18 -32.54
N LEU A 68 20.55 2.06 -31.86
CA LEU A 68 20.45 1.97 -30.41
C LEU A 68 21.60 2.67 -29.70
N SER A 69 22.82 2.66 -30.24
CA SER A 69 23.97 3.32 -29.59
C SER A 69 23.77 4.82 -29.42
N ASP A 70 23.10 5.47 -30.37
CA ASP A 70 22.74 6.89 -30.31
C ASP A 70 21.62 7.18 -29.31
N ARG A 71 20.78 6.17 -29.01
CA ARG A 71 19.59 6.27 -28.15
C ARG A 71 19.72 5.45 -26.85
N TRP A 72 20.92 4.95 -26.57
CA TRP A 72 21.20 3.93 -25.55
C TRP A 72 20.90 4.39 -24.13
N ALA A 73 20.98 5.70 -23.88
CA ALA A 73 20.69 6.30 -22.59
C ALA A 73 19.31 5.90 -22.04
N ALA A 74 18.30 5.75 -22.91
CA ALA A 74 16.96 5.34 -22.47
C ALA A 74 16.87 3.86 -22.06
N LEU A 75 17.67 2.98 -22.68
CA LEU A 75 17.69 1.54 -22.36
C LEU A 75 18.51 1.23 -21.11
N SER A 76 19.66 1.89 -20.98
CA SER A 76 20.59 1.67 -19.87
C SER A 76 20.05 2.20 -18.54
N GLN A 77 19.15 3.18 -18.55
CA GLN A 77 18.45 3.62 -17.34
C GLN A 77 17.57 2.52 -16.73
N VAL A 78 17.15 1.53 -17.52
CA VAL A 78 16.07 0.59 -17.17
C VAL A 78 16.57 -0.80 -16.78
N TYR A 79 17.67 -1.28 -17.35
CA TYR A 79 18.13 -2.66 -17.13
C TYR A 79 19.57 -2.69 -16.65
N SER A 80 19.80 -3.31 -15.48
CA SER A 80 21.02 -3.11 -14.72
C SER A 80 21.90 -4.36 -14.51
N SER A 81 21.55 -5.51 -15.09
CA SER A 81 22.51 -6.62 -15.14
C SER A 81 22.35 -7.53 -16.34
N ARG A 82 23.44 -7.64 -17.12
CA ARG A 82 23.67 -8.53 -18.28
C ARG A 82 22.61 -8.41 -19.38
N VAL A 83 22.50 -7.19 -19.90
CA VAL A 83 21.61 -6.77 -20.98
C VAL A 83 22.15 -7.25 -22.34
N TYR A 84 21.31 -7.75 -23.25
CA TYR A 84 21.69 -7.93 -24.65
C TYR A 84 20.53 -7.63 -25.60
N ALA A 85 20.81 -6.76 -26.58
CA ALA A 85 19.84 -6.21 -27.52
C ALA A 85 19.18 -7.29 -28.40
N ASP A 86 19.95 -8.31 -28.75
CA ASP A 86 19.61 -9.32 -29.74
C ASP A 86 20.03 -10.69 -29.22
N LEU A 87 19.26 -11.73 -29.54
CA LEU A 87 19.59 -13.10 -29.16
C LEU A 87 20.92 -13.55 -29.78
N ASP A 88 21.26 -13.03 -30.95
CA ASP A 88 22.52 -13.34 -31.63
C ASP A 88 23.76 -12.73 -30.94
N CYS A 89 23.57 -11.86 -29.95
CA CYS A 89 24.65 -11.42 -29.07
C CYS A 89 25.11 -12.51 -28.10
N LEU A 90 24.35 -13.59 -27.94
CA LEU A 90 24.71 -14.70 -27.06
C LEU A 90 25.75 -15.62 -27.73
N PRO A 91 26.75 -16.10 -26.98
CA PRO A 91 27.74 -17.04 -27.51
C PRO A 91 27.07 -18.35 -27.96
N PRO A 92 27.57 -19.00 -29.03
CA PRO A 92 27.06 -20.29 -29.50
C PRO A 92 27.08 -21.35 -28.40
N LEU A 93 25.94 -22.02 -28.17
CA LEU A 93 25.78 -23.03 -27.12
C LEU A 93 26.04 -24.48 -27.61
N GLY A 94 26.53 -24.69 -28.84
CA GLY A 94 26.79 -26.02 -29.40
C GLY A 94 26.92 -26.06 -30.93
N SER A 95 26.83 -27.24 -31.54
CA SER A 95 26.81 -27.45 -33.00
C SER A 95 25.58 -26.82 -33.69
N SER A 96 25.67 -26.48 -34.98
CA SER A 96 24.73 -25.58 -35.69
C SER A 96 23.24 -25.95 -35.63
N GLU A 97 22.86 -27.23 -35.75
CA GLU A 97 21.44 -27.64 -35.70
C GLU A 97 20.86 -27.58 -34.28
N THR A 98 21.61 -28.05 -33.28
CA THR A 98 21.21 -27.98 -31.87
C THR A 98 21.22 -26.54 -31.34
N GLU A 99 22.01 -25.67 -31.93
CA GLU A 99 22.11 -24.26 -31.56
C GLU A 99 20.80 -23.49 -31.83
N ARG A 100 20.14 -23.72 -32.97
CA ARG A 100 18.90 -23.03 -33.34
C ARG A 100 17.73 -23.44 -32.45
N GLU A 101 17.60 -24.74 -32.17
CA GLU A 101 16.57 -25.24 -31.23
C GLU A 101 16.84 -24.77 -29.80
N ASN A 102 18.10 -24.72 -29.37
CA ASN A 102 18.47 -24.17 -28.07
C ASN A 102 18.16 -22.67 -27.95
N ARG A 103 18.30 -21.90 -29.05
CA ARG A 103 17.97 -20.47 -29.11
C ARG A 103 16.46 -20.21 -28.98
N MET A 104 15.61 -21.08 -29.54
CA MET A 104 14.15 -20.94 -29.47
C MET A 104 13.61 -20.96 -28.04
N ARG A 105 14.29 -21.60 -27.09
CA ARG A 105 13.94 -21.60 -25.66
C ARG A 105 13.94 -20.21 -25.03
N TYR A 106 14.72 -19.28 -25.59
CA TYR A 106 14.80 -17.90 -25.08
C TYR A 106 13.66 -17.00 -25.56
N LEU A 107 12.73 -17.49 -26.40
CA LEU A 107 11.56 -16.71 -26.86
C LEU A 107 10.75 -16.17 -25.68
N CYS A 108 10.55 -16.95 -24.62
CA CYS A 108 9.86 -16.53 -23.40
C CYS A 108 10.57 -15.39 -22.64
N SER A 109 11.87 -15.24 -22.87
CA SER A 109 12.75 -14.23 -22.26
C SER A 109 12.88 -12.96 -23.08
N CYS A 110 12.37 -12.94 -24.32
CA CYS A 110 12.46 -11.80 -25.24
C CYS A 110 11.32 -10.80 -25.06
N THR A 111 11.58 -9.52 -25.36
CA THR A 111 10.54 -8.47 -25.36
C THR A 111 9.82 -8.39 -26.70
N MET A 112 10.56 -8.64 -27.79
CA MET A 112 10.11 -8.55 -29.17
C MET A 112 10.57 -9.77 -29.97
N PHE A 113 9.66 -10.30 -30.80
CA PHE A 113 9.95 -11.36 -31.76
C PHE A 113 9.87 -10.79 -33.18
N VAL A 114 10.93 -11.01 -33.98
CA VAL A 114 11.09 -10.44 -35.34
C VAL A 114 11.24 -11.59 -36.34
N PRO A 115 10.13 -12.17 -36.84
CA PRO A 115 10.18 -13.19 -37.88
C PRO A 115 10.37 -12.57 -39.27
N VAL A 116 11.25 -13.15 -40.09
CA VAL A 116 11.36 -12.82 -41.52
C VAL A 116 10.48 -13.77 -42.32
N ILE A 117 9.56 -13.22 -43.10
CA ILE A 117 8.57 -13.96 -43.90
C ILE A 117 8.87 -13.72 -45.38
N THR A 118 9.23 -14.79 -46.09
CA THR A 118 9.51 -14.79 -47.53
C THR A 118 8.41 -15.49 -48.32
N TRP A 119 8.14 -15.03 -49.55
CA TRP A 119 7.21 -15.69 -50.48
C TRP A 119 7.62 -15.48 -51.94
N GLY A 120 7.15 -16.37 -52.82
CA GLY A 120 7.17 -16.14 -54.26
C GLY A 120 8.17 -16.97 -55.06
N THR A 121 8.95 -17.83 -54.42
CA THR A 121 9.78 -18.87 -55.04
C THR A 121 9.49 -20.23 -54.43
N GLU A 122 9.80 -21.34 -55.13
CA GLU A 122 9.47 -22.70 -54.65
C GLU A 122 10.10 -23.05 -53.29
N ASP A 123 11.19 -22.39 -52.92
CA ASP A 123 11.90 -22.55 -51.64
C ASP A 123 11.53 -21.46 -50.59
N SER A 124 10.53 -20.61 -50.87
CA SER A 124 10.14 -19.53 -49.94
C SER A 124 9.38 -20.09 -48.72
N LEU A 125 9.51 -19.42 -47.57
CA LEU A 125 8.93 -19.87 -46.30
C LEU A 125 7.41 -20.09 -46.37
N LEU A 126 6.66 -19.14 -46.96
CA LEU A 126 5.21 -19.30 -47.07
C LEU A 126 4.83 -20.45 -47.99
N ASP A 127 5.60 -20.69 -49.06
CA ASP A 127 5.40 -21.79 -49.98
C ASP A 127 5.68 -23.14 -49.31
N GLU A 128 6.71 -23.25 -48.45
CA GLU A 128 6.92 -24.42 -47.58
C GLU A 128 5.74 -24.69 -46.65
N LEU A 129 5.14 -23.64 -46.07
CA LEU A 129 3.98 -23.77 -45.18
C LEU A 129 2.70 -24.15 -45.95
N THR A 130 2.58 -23.88 -47.25
CA THR A 130 1.46 -24.39 -48.06
C THR A 130 1.52 -25.91 -48.23
N MET A 131 2.71 -26.50 -48.19
CA MET A 131 2.90 -27.95 -48.30
C MET A 131 2.41 -28.72 -47.06
N LEU A 132 2.21 -28.02 -45.93
CA LEU A 132 1.59 -28.54 -44.71
C LEU A 132 0.07 -28.69 -44.90
N SER A 133 -0.34 -29.58 -45.80
CA SER A 133 -1.74 -29.95 -46.00
C SER A 133 -2.19 -31.08 -45.06
N ASN A 134 -3.49 -31.30 -44.91
CA ASN A 134 -4.11 -32.32 -44.04
C ASN A 134 -3.49 -33.73 -44.13
N GLU A 135 -2.83 -34.07 -45.24
CA GLU A 135 -2.26 -35.41 -45.48
C GLU A 135 -0.75 -35.50 -45.20
N ARG A 136 -0.06 -34.37 -44.97
CA ARG A 136 1.40 -34.30 -44.71
C ARG A 136 1.72 -33.22 -43.69
N ASP A 137 1.38 -33.46 -42.42
CA ASP A 137 1.86 -32.61 -41.33
C ASP A 137 3.38 -32.83 -41.19
N LYS A 138 4.16 -31.77 -41.38
CA LYS A 138 5.63 -31.77 -41.27
C LYS A 138 6.05 -30.78 -40.19
N GLU A 139 7.14 -31.10 -39.53
CA GLU A 139 7.74 -30.23 -38.53
C GLU A 139 8.31 -28.95 -39.17
N SER A 140 7.97 -27.80 -38.59
CA SER A 140 8.45 -26.47 -38.99
C SER A 140 8.85 -25.67 -37.75
N SER A 141 10.15 -25.37 -37.63
CA SER A 141 10.68 -24.55 -36.53
C SER A 141 10.09 -23.13 -36.54
N PHE A 142 9.81 -22.59 -37.73
CA PHE A 142 9.14 -21.31 -37.89
C PHE A 142 7.72 -21.33 -37.31
N LEU A 143 6.90 -22.28 -37.74
CA LEU A 143 5.50 -22.37 -37.28
C LEU A 143 5.43 -22.62 -35.76
N ALA A 144 6.29 -23.47 -35.22
CA ALA A 144 6.37 -23.72 -33.78
C ALA A 144 6.73 -22.45 -32.98
N SER A 145 7.66 -21.62 -33.47
CA SER A 145 8.04 -20.35 -32.83
C SER A 145 6.90 -19.34 -32.86
N VAL A 146 6.21 -19.22 -34.00
CA VAL A 146 5.08 -18.31 -34.17
C VAL A 146 3.92 -18.72 -33.26
N LEU A 147 3.60 -20.02 -33.19
CA LEU A 147 2.56 -20.54 -32.29
C LEU A 147 2.89 -20.26 -30.81
N ALA A 148 4.15 -20.45 -30.40
CA ALA A 148 4.59 -20.12 -29.05
C ALA A 148 4.49 -18.60 -28.77
N ALA A 149 4.94 -17.76 -29.70
CA ALA A 149 4.84 -16.30 -29.58
C ALA A 149 3.37 -15.83 -29.52
N PHE A 150 2.51 -16.42 -30.35
CA PHE A 150 1.06 -16.17 -30.39
C PHE A 150 0.40 -16.51 -29.05
N TYR A 151 0.77 -17.66 -28.46
CA TYR A 151 0.31 -18.06 -27.13
C TYR A 151 0.71 -17.04 -26.05
N LEU A 152 1.99 -16.66 -26.02
CA LEU A 152 2.53 -15.73 -25.01
C LEU A 152 1.82 -14.37 -25.06
N LEU A 153 1.59 -13.83 -26.26
CA LEU A 153 0.89 -12.55 -26.41
C LEU A 153 -0.60 -12.65 -26.04
N ASN A 154 -1.33 -13.64 -26.56
CA ASN A 154 -2.77 -13.73 -26.31
C ASN A 154 -3.11 -14.05 -24.85
N LYS A 155 -2.27 -14.84 -24.18
CA LYS A 155 -2.44 -15.13 -22.74
C LYS A 155 -1.76 -14.09 -21.84
N GLY A 156 -0.97 -13.16 -22.40
CA GLY A 156 -0.23 -12.16 -21.64
C GLY A 156 0.83 -12.75 -20.70
N ILE A 157 1.39 -13.91 -21.05
CA ILE A 157 2.35 -14.67 -20.24
C ILE A 157 3.78 -14.36 -20.74
N GLY A 158 4.72 -14.23 -19.81
CA GLY A 158 6.13 -14.00 -20.15
C GLY A 158 6.48 -12.54 -20.52
N ARG A 159 7.67 -12.36 -21.09
CA ARG A 159 8.24 -11.03 -21.39
C ARG A 159 7.83 -10.49 -22.76
N LEU A 160 7.38 -11.35 -23.67
CA LEU A 160 7.01 -10.95 -25.03
C LEU A 160 5.87 -9.91 -24.99
N LYS A 161 6.06 -8.81 -25.72
CA LYS A 161 5.08 -7.71 -25.86
C LYS A 161 4.76 -7.35 -27.30
N ALA A 162 5.61 -7.75 -28.26
CA ALA A 162 5.34 -7.50 -29.67
C ALA A 162 5.90 -8.59 -30.59
N ILE A 163 5.21 -8.77 -31.72
CA ILE A 163 5.72 -9.49 -32.89
C ILE A 163 5.82 -8.48 -34.03
N VAL A 164 6.99 -8.37 -34.64
CA VAL A 164 7.30 -7.41 -35.71
C VAL A 164 7.80 -8.16 -36.94
N PRO A 165 6.91 -8.63 -37.82
CA PRO A 165 7.31 -9.37 -39.01
C PRO A 165 7.98 -8.47 -40.06
N ILE A 166 9.06 -8.97 -40.65
CA ILE A 166 9.73 -8.40 -41.82
C ILE A 166 9.29 -9.21 -43.04
N LEU A 167 8.77 -8.53 -44.07
CA LEU A 167 8.17 -9.13 -45.25
C LEU A 167 9.10 -8.97 -46.44
N ARG A 168 9.32 -10.05 -47.19
CA ARG A 168 10.17 -10.05 -48.38
C ARG A 168 9.54 -10.81 -49.53
N ASP A 169 9.32 -10.08 -50.62
CA ASP A 169 8.88 -10.64 -51.90
C ASP A 169 10.09 -11.15 -52.68
N GLU A 170 10.20 -12.46 -52.88
CA GLU A 170 11.27 -13.07 -53.68
C GLU A 170 10.90 -13.16 -55.16
N SER A 171 9.63 -12.96 -55.50
CA SER A 171 9.11 -12.99 -56.87
C SER A 171 9.25 -11.66 -57.62
N CYS A 172 9.69 -10.60 -56.94
CA CYS A 172 9.75 -9.22 -57.47
C CYS A 172 8.38 -8.74 -57.99
N GLY A 173 7.34 -8.91 -57.18
CA GLY A 173 5.97 -8.48 -57.48
C GLY A 173 5.17 -9.40 -58.41
N ARG A 174 5.72 -10.56 -58.79
CA ARG A 174 5.03 -11.51 -59.69
C ARG A 174 3.98 -12.35 -58.96
N VAL A 175 4.17 -12.60 -57.66
CA VAL A 175 3.29 -13.39 -56.82
C VAL A 175 2.76 -12.53 -55.68
N SER A 176 1.44 -12.44 -55.55
CA SER A 176 0.80 -11.69 -54.46
C SER A 176 0.83 -12.49 -53.16
N ILE A 177 1.25 -11.87 -52.05
CA ILE A 177 1.22 -12.48 -50.72
C ILE A 177 -0.19 -12.99 -50.34
N THR A 178 -1.24 -12.29 -50.77
CA THR A 178 -2.63 -12.69 -50.49
C THR A 178 -3.03 -13.97 -51.21
N GLU A 179 -2.43 -14.27 -52.36
CA GLU A 179 -2.67 -15.50 -53.11
C GLU A 179 -1.99 -16.69 -52.41
N VAL A 180 -0.74 -16.51 -51.99
CA VAL A 180 0.00 -17.52 -51.22
C VAL A 180 -0.69 -17.80 -49.89
N CYS A 181 -1.11 -16.77 -49.15
CA CYS A 181 -1.81 -16.96 -47.88
C CYS A 181 -3.17 -17.67 -48.02
N ARG A 182 -3.86 -17.54 -49.16
CA ARG A 182 -5.12 -18.29 -49.41
C ARG A 182 -4.90 -19.78 -49.54
N ASN A 183 -3.72 -20.18 -50.02
CA ASN A 183 -3.33 -21.57 -50.22
C ASN A 183 -2.77 -22.24 -48.96
N LEU A 184 -2.57 -21.48 -47.86
CA LEU A 184 -2.21 -22.04 -46.56
C LEU A 184 -3.31 -22.95 -46.00
N SER A 185 -2.90 -23.93 -45.19
CA SER A 185 -3.82 -24.89 -44.59
C SER A 185 -4.85 -24.23 -43.66
N LYS A 186 -6.11 -24.63 -43.84
CA LYS A 186 -7.26 -24.23 -43.02
C LYS A 186 -7.46 -25.11 -41.78
N THR A 187 -6.53 -26.03 -41.52
CA THR A 187 -6.51 -26.87 -40.32
C THR A 187 -5.30 -26.54 -39.46
N SER A 188 -5.31 -27.01 -38.22
CA SER A 188 -4.18 -26.87 -37.31
C SER A 188 -3.12 -27.95 -37.58
N SER A 189 -1.86 -27.61 -37.35
CA SER A 189 -0.75 -28.57 -37.38
C SER A 189 -0.49 -29.09 -35.96
N LEU A 190 -0.91 -30.33 -35.69
CA LEU A 190 -0.78 -30.92 -34.36
C LEU A 190 0.68 -31.14 -33.97
N ILE A 191 1.54 -31.52 -34.94
CA ILE A 191 2.98 -31.70 -34.70
C ILE A 191 3.61 -30.39 -34.21
N ASN A 192 3.32 -29.27 -34.88
CA ASN A 192 3.87 -27.97 -34.51
C ASN A 192 3.23 -27.40 -33.24
N CYS A 193 1.96 -27.71 -32.95
CA CYS A 193 1.32 -27.38 -31.66
C CYS A 193 2.01 -28.11 -30.49
N HIS A 194 2.33 -29.40 -30.65
CA HIS A 194 3.09 -30.15 -29.66
C HIS A 194 4.50 -29.57 -29.47
N LYS A 195 5.23 -29.26 -30.55
CA LYS A 195 6.55 -28.64 -30.44
C LYS A 195 6.51 -27.27 -29.76
N ALA A 196 5.54 -26.42 -30.12
CA ALA A 196 5.33 -25.13 -29.46
C ALA A 196 5.01 -25.30 -27.96
N SER A 197 4.22 -26.30 -27.58
CA SER A 197 3.93 -26.59 -26.16
C SER A 197 5.19 -26.96 -25.38
N LEU A 198 6.08 -27.77 -25.96
CA LEU A 198 7.36 -28.14 -25.35
C LEU A 198 8.26 -26.91 -25.18
N LEU A 199 8.37 -26.06 -26.19
CA LEU A 199 9.13 -24.80 -26.11
C LEU A 199 8.61 -23.88 -25.00
N LEU A 200 7.29 -23.78 -24.83
CA LEU A 200 6.66 -22.99 -23.77
C LEU A 200 6.97 -23.56 -22.38
N LEU A 201 6.85 -24.88 -22.21
CA LEU A 201 7.16 -25.58 -20.96
C LEU A 201 8.64 -25.43 -20.58
N GLU A 202 9.55 -25.67 -21.54
CA GLU A 202 10.99 -25.49 -21.36
C GLU A 202 11.36 -24.02 -21.07
N GLY A 203 10.63 -23.08 -21.68
CA GLY A 203 10.73 -21.64 -21.42
C GLY A 203 10.11 -21.19 -20.09
N GLY A 204 9.61 -22.11 -19.26
CA GLY A 204 9.13 -21.84 -17.90
C GLY A 204 7.63 -21.58 -17.76
N VAL A 205 6.81 -21.83 -18.79
CA VAL A 205 5.35 -21.78 -18.69
C VAL A 205 4.86 -22.99 -17.90
N ARG A 206 4.28 -22.77 -16.71
CA ARG A 206 3.81 -23.84 -15.81
C ARG A 206 2.31 -24.12 -15.99
N LYS A 207 1.94 -24.63 -17.17
CA LYS A 207 0.60 -25.10 -17.49
C LYS A 207 0.65 -26.53 -18.02
N ASP A 208 -0.47 -27.25 -17.92
CA ASP A 208 -0.54 -28.60 -18.45
C ASP A 208 -0.38 -28.59 -19.97
N GLN A 209 0.47 -29.47 -20.47
CA GLN A 209 0.81 -29.53 -21.89
C GLN A 209 -0.44 -29.73 -22.77
N SER A 210 -1.39 -30.55 -22.31
CA SER A 210 -2.65 -30.83 -22.99
C SER A 210 -3.48 -29.56 -23.22
N MET A 211 -3.59 -28.70 -22.21
CA MET A 211 -4.33 -27.44 -22.29
C MET A 211 -3.69 -26.44 -23.26
N ILE A 212 -2.35 -26.42 -23.30
CA ILE A 212 -1.61 -25.57 -24.25
C ILE A 212 -1.87 -26.06 -25.68
N VAL A 213 -1.75 -27.36 -25.92
CA VAL A 213 -1.97 -27.97 -27.25
C VAL A 213 -3.42 -27.79 -27.69
N GLU A 214 -4.40 -28.00 -26.81
CA GLU A 214 -5.82 -27.81 -27.13
C GLU A 214 -6.11 -26.37 -27.55
N TYR A 215 -5.57 -25.39 -26.83
CA TYR A 215 -5.68 -23.98 -27.21
C TYR A 215 -5.04 -23.70 -28.57
N LEU A 216 -3.81 -24.16 -28.81
CA LEU A 216 -3.11 -23.93 -30.08
C LEU A 216 -3.79 -24.63 -31.26
N ALA A 217 -4.31 -25.84 -31.05
CA ALA A 217 -5.00 -26.64 -32.06
C ALA A 217 -6.35 -26.05 -32.50
N SER A 218 -6.90 -25.10 -31.74
CA SER A 218 -8.11 -24.37 -32.10
C SER A 218 -7.92 -23.36 -33.24
N PHE A 219 -6.67 -23.10 -33.65
CA PHE A 219 -6.32 -22.15 -34.71
C PHE A 219 -5.72 -22.86 -35.92
N SER A 220 -6.16 -22.49 -37.12
CA SER A 220 -5.56 -22.97 -38.37
C SER A 220 -4.21 -22.31 -38.65
N VAL A 221 -3.37 -22.98 -39.45
CA VAL A 221 -2.09 -22.40 -39.92
C VAL A 221 -2.33 -21.07 -40.64
N GLN A 222 -3.37 -21.02 -41.49
CA GLN A 222 -3.78 -19.81 -42.20
C GLN A 222 -4.13 -18.66 -41.23
N GLU A 223 -4.94 -18.90 -40.19
CA GLU A 223 -5.32 -17.87 -39.22
C GLU A 223 -4.12 -17.32 -38.44
N VAL A 224 -3.22 -18.21 -37.99
CA VAL A 224 -2.02 -17.81 -37.24
C VAL A 224 -1.10 -16.95 -38.10
N ILE A 225 -0.85 -17.32 -39.36
CA ILE A 225 0.01 -16.52 -40.24
C ILE A 225 -0.66 -15.18 -40.61
N LEU A 226 -1.95 -15.20 -40.96
CA LEU A 226 -2.68 -13.97 -41.29
C LEU A 226 -2.76 -13.01 -40.11
N SER A 227 -2.79 -13.51 -38.88
CA SER A 227 -2.77 -12.66 -37.68
C SER A 227 -1.47 -11.84 -37.53
N LEU A 228 -0.38 -12.22 -38.19
CA LEU A 228 0.86 -11.44 -38.24
C LEU A 228 0.85 -10.33 -39.31
N LEU A 229 -0.02 -10.43 -40.32
CA LEU A 229 -0.04 -9.51 -41.46
C LEU A 229 -0.89 -8.25 -41.20
N PRO A 230 -0.72 -7.16 -41.97
CA PRO A 230 -1.59 -5.99 -41.90
C PRO A 230 -3.06 -6.32 -42.18
N VAL A 231 -3.98 -5.60 -41.54
CA VAL A 231 -5.45 -5.81 -41.65
C VAL A 231 -5.93 -5.86 -43.11
N HIS A 232 -5.40 -4.99 -43.99
CA HIS A 232 -5.82 -4.93 -45.38
C HIS A 232 -5.49 -6.19 -46.19
N TRP A 233 -4.39 -6.89 -45.87
CA TRP A 233 -4.05 -8.18 -46.48
C TRP A 233 -4.83 -9.34 -45.88
N ARG A 234 -5.19 -9.28 -44.59
CA ARG A 234 -6.06 -10.29 -43.95
C ARG A 234 -7.43 -10.35 -44.63
N VAL A 235 -8.04 -9.17 -44.83
CA VAL A 235 -9.34 -9.04 -45.50
C VAL A 235 -9.24 -9.51 -46.95
N ALA A 236 -8.18 -9.11 -47.65
CA ALA A 236 -7.96 -9.55 -49.03
C ALA A 236 -7.72 -11.07 -49.16
N ALA A 237 -7.09 -11.71 -48.18
CA ALA A 237 -6.86 -13.15 -48.15
C ALA A 237 -8.13 -13.97 -47.77
N GLY A 238 -9.24 -13.31 -47.41
CA GLY A 238 -10.54 -13.96 -47.21
C GLY A 238 -10.93 -14.27 -45.77
N LEU A 239 -10.25 -13.70 -44.76
CA LEU A 239 -10.72 -13.75 -43.37
C LEU A 239 -11.94 -12.83 -43.21
N LYS A 240 -13.09 -13.38 -42.79
CA LYS A 240 -14.32 -12.61 -42.56
C LYS A 240 -14.19 -11.78 -41.29
N THR A 241 -14.39 -10.47 -41.41
CA THR A 241 -14.35 -9.50 -40.29
C THR A 241 -15.44 -9.72 -39.24
N SER A 242 -16.46 -10.54 -39.50
CA SER A 242 -17.61 -10.80 -38.61
C SER A 242 -17.36 -11.81 -37.49
N ASP A 243 -16.30 -12.62 -37.56
CA ASP A 243 -15.89 -13.55 -36.48
C ASP A 243 -14.90 -12.91 -35.48
N MET A 244 -14.60 -11.64 -35.71
CA MET A 244 -13.81 -10.77 -34.84
C MET A 244 -14.76 -10.10 -33.85
N GLY A 245 -15.06 -10.78 -32.75
CA GLY A 245 -15.26 -10.04 -31.51
C GLY A 245 -14.07 -9.10 -31.33
N VAL A 246 -14.30 -7.91 -30.78
CA VAL A 246 -13.36 -6.79 -30.58
C VAL A 246 -12.05 -7.18 -29.83
N SER A 247 -11.84 -8.46 -29.54
CA SER A 247 -10.72 -9.06 -28.79
C SER A 247 -9.73 -9.92 -29.61
N LYS A 248 -9.84 -10.02 -30.95
CA LYS A 248 -9.02 -10.97 -31.77
C LYS A 248 -7.91 -10.32 -32.63
N ASP A 249 -7.55 -9.06 -32.38
CA ASP A 249 -6.25 -8.58 -32.84
C ASP A 249 -5.17 -9.04 -31.85
N ILE A 250 -4.03 -9.53 -32.36
CA ILE A 250 -2.85 -9.74 -31.50
C ILE A 250 -2.49 -8.37 -30.91
N GLN A 251 -2.71 -8.19 -29.60
CA GLN A 251 -2.19 -7.03 -28.87
C GLN A 251 -0.66 -7.00 -29.06
N GLY A 252 -0.16 -5.98 -29.77
CA GLY A 252 1.27 -5.78 -30.02
C GLY A 252 1.81 -6.32 -31.36
N GLY A 253 0.96 -6.79 -32.28
CA GLY A 253 1.38 -7.11 -33.65
C GLY A 253 1.62 -5.84 -34.48
N HIS A 254 2.86 -5.60 -34.94
CA HIS A 254 3.21 -4.44 -35.76
C HIS A 254 3.80 -4.91 -37.09
N SER A 255 3.01 -4.90 -38.17
CA SER A 255 3.50 -5.20 -39.52
C SER A 255 4.32 -4.02 -40.04
N MET A 256 5.60 -4.21 -40.39
CA MET A 256 6.43 -3.00 -40.53
C MET A 256 7.35 -2.85 -41.73
N PHE A 257 7.67 -3.88 -42.52
CA PHE A 257 8.66 -3.61 -43.57
C PHE A 257 8.58 -4.53 -44.78
N MET A 258 8.53 -3.91 -45.96
CA MET A 258 8.72 -4.55 -47.27
C MET A 258 10.13 -4.23 -47.73
N MET A 259 11.00 -5.22 -47.87
CA MET A 259 12.37 -4.97 -48.35
C MET A 259 12.39 -4.41 -49.78
N GLY A 260 13.25 -3.41 -50.02
CA GLY A 260 13.45 -2.81 -51.35
C GLY A 260 14.34 -3.66 -52.26
N GLU A 261 14.12 -3.57 -53.57
CA GLU A 261 14.87 -4.34 -54.57
C GLU A 261 16.35 -3.91 -54.64
N ASN A 262 17.25 -4.80 -54.21
CA ASN A 262 18.70 -4.83 -54.47
C ASN A 262 19.68 -4.10 -53.54
N ASP A 263 19.26 -3.46 -52.44
CA ASP A 263 20.20 -2.96 -51.43
C ASP A 263 19.92 -3.52 -50.02
N ILE A 264 20.72 -4.54 -49.66
CA ILE A 264 20.70 -5.21 -48.35
C ILE A 264 20.94 -4.20 -47.23
N LYS A 265 21.86 -3.24 -47.40
CA LYS A 265 22.23 -2.29 -46.35
C LYS A 265 21.13 -1.30 -46.07
N THR A 266 20.54 -0.73 -47.11
CA THR A 266 19.42 0.21 -46.96
C THR A 266 18.19 -0.49 -46.38
N SER A 267 17.86 -1.68 -46.87
CA SER A 267 16.73 -2.46 -46.34
C SER A 267 16.93 -2.88 -44.87
N ALA A 268 18.15 -3.30 -44.50
CA ALA A 268 18.49 -3.64 -43.13
C ALA A 268 18.44 -2.41 -42.20
N TYR A 269 18.86 -1.24 -42.69
CA TYR A 269 18.80 0.01 -41.93
C TYR A 269 17.36 0.45 -41.65
N GLU A 270 16.50 0.45 -42.66
CA GLU A 270 15.09 0.81 -42.53
C GLU A 270 14.34 -0.16 -41.60
N ALA A 271 14.55 -1.48 -41.77
CA ALA A 271 14.03 -2.49 -40.85
C ALA A 271 14.57 -2.33 -39.42
N GLY A 272 15.86 -1.99 -39.27
CA GLY A 272 16.47 -1.70 -37.98
C GLY A 272 15.87 -0.47 -37.29
N GLN A 273 15.57 0.58 -38.05
CA GLN A 273 14.91 1.80 -37.55
C GLN A 273 13.50 1.50 -37.05
N ALA A 274 12.78 0.67 -37.80
CA ALA A 274 11.47 0.20 -37.42
C ALA A 274 11.50 -0.56 -36.08
N VAL A 275 12.28 -1.65 -36.02
CA VAL A 275 12.44 -2.49 -34.82
C VAL A 275 12.86 -1.65 -33.61
N THR A 276 13.83 -0.76 -33.78
CA THR A 276 14.34 0.10 -32.71
C THR A 276 13.27 1.06 -32.19
N THR A 277 12.45 1.64 -33.07
CA THR A 277 11.40 2.59 -32.67
C THR A 277 10.34 1.91 -31.82
N ILE A 278 9.82 0.76 -32.25
CA ILE A 278 8.82 0.00 -31.47
C ILE A 278 9.42 -0.47 -30.14
N LEU A 279 10.67 -0.93 -30.12
CA LEU A 279 11.31 -1.38 -28.88
C LEU A 279 11.37 -0.25 -27.85
N LEU A 280 11.76 0.96 -28.27
CA LEU A 280 11.79 2.13 -27.39
C LEU A 280 10.40 2.53 -26.88
N GLU A 281 9.36 2.46 -27.72
CA GLU A 281 7.98 2.74 -27.30
C GLU A 281 7.47 1.74 -26.26
N LEU A 282 7.68 0.44 -26.49
CA LEU A 282 7.31 -0.61 -25.54
C LEU A 282 8.01 -0.43 -24.19
N MET A 283 9.30 -0.08 -24.24
CA MET A 283 10.08 0.18 -23.04
C MET A 283 9.60 1.43 -22.30
N ASP A 284 9.33 2.53 -23.00
CA ASP A 284 8.82 3.77 -22.39
C ASP A 284 7.46 3.54 -21.71
N VAL A 285 6.54 2.81 -22.36
CA VAL A 285 5.26 2.40 -21.73
C VAL A 285 5.50 1.56 -20.47
N TYR A 286 6.41 0.59 -20.54
CA TYR A 286 6.73 -0.29 -19.41
C TYR A 286 7.36 0.49 -18.23
N VAL A 287 8.33 1.35 -18.51
CA VAL A 287 9.04 2.18 -17.52
C VAL A 287 8.07 3.12 -16.84
N ARG A 288 7.24 3.83 -17.62
CA ARG A 288 6.21 4.71 -17.06
C ARG A 288 5.25 3.96 -16.16
N ARG A 289 4.84 2.75 -16.55
CA ARG A 289 4.01 1.89 -15.69
C ARG A 289 4.72 1.52 -14.38
N LYS A 290 5.99 1.12 -14.43
CA LYS A 290 6.75 0.76 -13.22
C LYS A 290 7.05 1.95 -12.31
N MET A 291 7.38 3.11 -12.88
CA MET A 291 7.53 4.35 -12.14
C MET A 291 6.21 4.78 -11.51
N TRP A 292 5.09 4.59 -12.22
CA TRP A 292 3.75 4.83 -11.69
C TRP A 292 3.44 3.87 -10.52
N GLU A 293 3.71 2.57 -10.66
CA GLU A 293 3.59 1.58 -9.58
C GLU A 293 4.44 1.96 -8.36
N PHE A 294 5.69 2.38 -8.57
CA PHE A 294 6.55 2.83 -7.48
C PHE A 294 6.06 4.12 -6.80
N SER A 295 5.62 5.09 -7.58
CA SER A 295 5.20 6.40 -7.06
C SER A 295 3.79 6.42 -6.47
N SER A 296 2.96 5.41 -6.77
CA SER A 296 1.54 5.37 -6.38
C SER A 296 1.18 4.15 -5.54
N HIS A 297 1.85 3.02 -5.73
CA HIS A 297 1.54 1.73 -5.12
C HIS A 297 2.67 1.15 -4.26
N ASN A 298 3.82 1.82 -4.15
CA ASN A 298 4.87 1.48 -3.18
C ASN A 298 4.94 2.54 -2.07
N PHE A 299 4.67 2.12 -0.84
CA PHE A 299 4.63 3.04 0.30
C PHE A 299 5.99 3.65 0.65
N ARG A 300 7.09 2.90 0.45
CA ARG A 300 8.45 3.43 0.60
C ARG A 300 8.80 4.34 -0.56
N GLY A 301 8.32 4.04 -1.76
CA GLY A 301 8.52 4.89 -2.94
C GLY A 301 7.90 6.26 -2.78
N ILE A 302 6.67 6.35 -2.27
CA ILE A 302 6.02 7.64 -1.97
C ILE A 302 6.85 8.48 -0.99
N GLU A 303 7.36 7.87 0.10
CA GLU A 303 8.16 8.60 1.09
C GLU A 303 9.53 9.02 0.54
N LEU A 304 10.20 8.15 -0.21
CA LEU A 304 11.47 8.44 -0.86
C LEU A 304 11.35 9.57 -1.88
N LEU A 305 10.32 9.55 -2.73
CA LEU A 305 10.08 10.63 -3.68
C LEU A 305 9.83 11.97 -2.98
N GLN A 306 9.13 11.94 -1.84
CA GLN A 306 8.94 13.14 -1.03
C GLN A 306 10.29 13.64 -0.45
N MET A 307 11.13 12.74 0.05
CA MET A 307 12.48 13.06 0.54
C MET A 307 13.36 13.68 -0.54
N PHE A 308 13.36 13.09 -1.74
CA PHE A 308 14.16 13.60 -2.86
C PHE A 308 13.68 14.95 -3.34
N LYS A 309 12.37 15.17 -3.39
CA LYS A 309 11.80 16.47 -3.72
C LYS A 309 12.15 17.55 -2.70
N GLU A 310 12.13 17.21 -1.41
CA GLU A 310 12.55 18.11 -0.33
C GLU A 310 14.05 18.45 -0.41
N ALA A 311 14.86 17.55 -0.96
CA ALA A 311 16.29 17.73 -1.13
C ALA A 311 16.71 18.27 -2.52
N GLY A 312 15.75 18.48 -3.43
CA GLY A 312 16.00 18.96 -4.80
C GLY A 312 16.77 17.97 -5.69
N VAL A 313 16.58 16.67 -5.48
CA VAL A 313 17.26 15.58 -6.22
C VAL A 313 16.27 14.61 -6.87
N ASP A 314 15.00 14.98 -6.96
CA ASP A 314 13.94 14.15 -7.54
C ASP A 314 14.16 13.87 -9.03
N ASP A 315 14.62 14.86 -9.79
CA ASP A 315 14.95 14.67 -11.22
C ASP A 315 16.06 13.62 -11.40
N VAL A 316 17.11 13.69 -10.59
CA VAL A 316 18.24 12.72 -10.59
C VAL A 316 17.78 11.33 -10.20
N PHE A 317 16.83 11.21 -9.25
CA PHE A 317 16.32 9.91 -8.86
C PHE A 317 15.46 9.28 -9.96
N PHE A 318 14.56 10.04 -10.60
CA PHE A 318 13.72 9.51 -11.67
C PHE A 318 14.53 9.03 -12.87
N GLU A 319 15.61 9.74 -13.23
CA GLU A 319 16.56 9.31 -14.27
C GLU A 319 17.28 8.00 -13.94
N ASN A 320 17.46 7.68 -12.65
CA ASN A 320 18.28 6.55 -12.18
C ASN A 320 17.48 5.39 -11.56
N PHE A 321 16.19 5.59 -11.29
CA PHE A 321 15.37 4.66 -10.50
C PHE A 321 15.00 3.37 -11.24
N ALA A 322 14.95 3.40 -12.57
CA ALA A 322 14.55 2.25 -13.35
C ALA A 322 15.54 1.06 -13.25
N LEU A 323 16.73 1.26 -12.66
CA LEU A 323 17.77 0.24 -12.53
C LEU A 323 17.51 -0.88 -11.51
N LYS A 324 16.91 -0.62 -10.34
CA LYS A 324 16.84 -1.64 -9.27
C LYS A 324 15.52 -2.39 -9.15
N SER A 325 14.47 -1.97 -9.86
CA SER A 325 13.16 -2.62 -9.77
C SER A 325 13.11 -3.97 -10.49
N PHE A 326 14.15 -4.33 -11.24
CA PHE A 326 14.22 -5.57 -12.02
C PHE A 326 14.99 -6.70 -11.32
N ASP A 327 15.75 -6.42 -10.26
CA ASP A 327 16.75 -7.34 -9.70
C ASP A 327 16.33 -8.01 -8.37
N SER A 328 15.08 -7.85 -7.94
CA SER A 328 14.59 -8.43 -6.67
C SER A 328 13.95 -9.82 -6.79
N PHE A 329 14.10 -10.52 -7.92
CA PHE A 329 13.83 -11.95 -7.99
C PHE A 329 15.00 -12.64 -8.69
N VAL A 330 15.74 -13.40 -7.89
CA VAL A 330 16.89 -14.27 -8.24
C VAL A 330 18.25 -13.56 -8.29
N ARG A 331 18.98 -13.61 -7.17
CA ARG A 331 20.45 -13.75 -7.16
C ARG A 331 20.92 -14.56 -5.97
N LEU A 332 21.94 -15.39 -6.20
CA LEU A 332 23.08 -15.83 -5.36
C LEU A 332 23.72 -16.99 -6.17
N ASN A 333 24.99 -17.03 -6.60
CA ASN A 333 26.25 -16.56 -6.00
C ASN A 333 27.35 -16.30 -7.06
N SER A 334 28.34 -15.53 -6.64
CA SER A 334 29.61 -15.17 -7.31
C SER A 334 30.70 -16.25 -7.24
N SER A 335 31.58 -16.36 -8.25
CA SER A 335 33.07 -16.30 -8.17
C SER A 335 33.73 -16.43 -9.57
N PRO A 336 35.07 -16.44 -9.76
CA PRO A 336 35.84 -15.37 -10.40
C PRO A 336 36.39 -15.72 -11.80
N LEU A 337 36.90 -14.68 -12.48
CA LEU A 337 37.83 -14.67 -13.62
C LEU A 337 37.99 -15.98 -14.43
N VAL A 338 37.60 -15.93 -15.71
CA VAL A 338 38.15 -16.82 -16.75
C VAL A 338 38.66 -15.97 -17.92
N SER A 339 39.81 -16.41 -18.44
CA SER A 339 40.77 -15.69 -19.29
C SER A 339 40.23 -15.16 -20.61
N ARG A 340 40.65 -13.94 -20.93
CA ARG A 340 40.60 -13.33 -22.26
C ARG A 340 41.47 -14.13 -23.24
N THR A 341 40.85 -14.66 -24.29
CA THR A 341 41.53 -14.94 -25.56
C THR A 341 40.88 -14.09 -26.64
N ARG A 342 41.69 -13.22 -27.26
CA ARG A 342 41.32 -12.34 -28.38
C ARG A 342 40.99 -13.17 -29.62
N PRO A 343 40.07 -12.68 -30.45
CA PRO A 343 40.27 -12.67 -31.90
C PRO A 343 40.57 -11.25 -32.36
N GLU A 344 41.60 -11.14 -33.19
CA GLU A 344 42.01 -9.93 -33.90
C GLU A 344 41.09 -9.64 -35.09
N GLU A 345 41.04 -8.34 -35.45
CA GLU A 345 40.67 -7.78 -36.76
C GLU A 345 39.20 -7.88 -37.24
N ALA A 346 38.36 -6.97 -36.73
CA ALA A 346 37.88 -5.81 -37.50
C ALA A 346 37.41 -4.72 -36.50
N GLU A 347 37.37 -3.45 -36.90
CA GLU A 347 36.76 -2.37 -36.11
C GLU A 347 35.24 -2.58 -36.00
N PHE A 348 34.82 -3.54 -35.18
CA PHE A 348 33.43 -3.76 -34.78
C PHE A 348 33.16 -2.91 -33.54
N LEU A 349 32.07 -2.14 -33.54
CA LEU A 349 31.39 -1.79 -32.29
C LEU A 349 30.83 -3.09 -31.71
N SER A 350 31.66 -3.84 -30.99
CA SER A 350 31.30 -5.14 -30.43
C SER A 350 30.24 -4.99 -29.34
N CYS A 351 29.43 -6.02 -29.12
CA CYS A 351 28.48 -6.12 -28.01
C CYS A 351 29.12 -5.78 -26.65
N GLU A 352 30.44 -6.02 -26.53
CA GLU A 352 31.24 -5.63 -25.37
C GLU A 352 31.25 -4.11 -25.14
N THR A 353 31.27 -3.29 -26.19
CA THR A 353 31.31 -1.83 -26.05
C THR A 353 30.00 -1.25 -25.51
N LEU A 354 28.85 -1.80 -25.92
CA LEU A 354 27.55 -1.41 -25.37
C LEU A 354 27.39 -1.88 -23.92
N ASN A 355 27.86 -3.09 -23.61
CA ASN A 355 27.86 -3.62 -22.25
C ASN A 355 28.78 -2.84 -21.32
N LEU A 356 30.00 -2.49 -21.76
CA LEU A 356 30.95 -1.67 -21.00
C LEU A 356 30.40 -0.27 -20.70
N LYS A 357 29.78 0.39 -21.69
CA LYS A 357 29.09 1.69 -21.46
C LYS A 357 27.92 1.54 -20.49
N GLY A 358 27.19 0.42 -20.55
CA GLY A 358 26.13 0.08 -19.61
C GLY A 358 26.64 -0.09 -18.18
N ASP A 359 27.72 -0.87 -18.01
CA ASP A 359 28.34 -1.15 -16.71
C ASP A 359 28.92 0.13 -16.05
N GLU A 360 29.57 1.01 -16.83
CA GLU A 360 30.06 2.30 -16.34
C GLU A 360 28.92 3.21 -15.86
N GLN A 361 27.84 3.31 -16.64
CA GLN A 361 26.67 4.12 -16.27
C GLN A 361 25.93 3.52 -15.07
N TYR A 362 25.80 2.20 -15.02
CA TYR A 362 25.24 1.49 -13.88
C TYR A 362 26.01 1.77 -12.60
N GLN A 363 27.35 1.68 -12.64
CA GLN A 363 28.18 1.94 -11.48
C GLN A 363 28.01 3.38 -10.98
N ARG A 364 27.97 4.37 -11.88
CA ARG A 364 27.67 5.77 -11.52
C ARG A 364 26.31 5.93 -10.84
N ASN A 365 25.31 5.22 -11.33
CA ASN A 365 23.96 5.29 -10.77
C ASN A 365 23.88 4.61 -9.39
N VAL A 366 24.57 3.48 -9.22
CA VAL A 366 24.73 2.81 -7.91
C VAL A 366 25.46 3.71 -6.92
N ASP A 367 26.55 4.35 -7.33
CA ASP A 367 27.30 5.28 -6.48
C ASP A 367 26.45 6.48 -6.07
N THR A 368 25.65 7.01 -7.00
CA THR A 368 24.68 8.08 -6.72
C THR A 368 23.60 7.64 -5.72
N LEU A 369 23.04 6.45 -5.90
CA LEU A 369 22.05 5.88 -4.97
C LEU A 369 22.66 5.63 -3.58
N ASN A 370 23.89 5.12 -3.50
CA ASN A 370 24.60 4.90 -2.24
C ASN A 370 24.88 6.22 -1.52
N MET A 371 25.27 7.27 -2.26
CA MET A 371 25.44 8.62 -1.71
C MET A 371 24.11 9.16 -1.13
N LEU A 372 23.00 8.99 -1.85
CA LEU A 372 21.68 9.37 -1.36
C LEU A 372 21.29 8.58 -0.10
N VAL A 373 21.55 7.26 -0.08
CA VAL A 373 21.29 6.42 1.09
C VAL A 373 22.06 6.89 2.32
N GLU A 374 23.36 7.17 2.20
CA GLU A 374 24.15 7.67 3.32
C GLU A 374 23.68 9.07 3.75
N ARG A 375 23.30 9.94 2.80
CA ARG A 375 22.75 11.28 3.11
C ARG A 375 21.46 11.22 3.93
N PHE A 376 20.63 10.21 3.73
CA PHE A 376 19.33 10.07 4.39
C PHE A 376 19.28 8.99 5.47
N LYS A 377 20.42 8.43 5.85
CA LYS A 377 20.53 7.31 6.80
C LYS A 377 19.85 7.56 8.15
N ASP A 378 19.87 8.81 8.60
CA ASP A 378 19.29 9.23 9.88
C ASP A 378 17.85 9.75 9.77
N ASP A 379 17.22 9.71 8.59
CA ASP A 379 15.85 10.18 8.41
C ASP A 379 14.85 9.24 9.11
N GLU A 380 14.03 9.79 10.00
CA GLU A 380 13.06 9.04 10.78
C GLU A 380 12.00 8.32 9.92
N ARG A 381 11.76 8.76 8.69
CA ARG A 381 10.84 8.11 7.74
C ARG A 381 11.32 6.72 7.35
N LEU A 382 12.63 6.48 7.32
CA LEU A 382 13.22 5.19 6.92
C LEU A 382 13.18 4.14 8.04
N LEU A 383 12.84 4.52 9.27
CA LEU A 383 12.69 3.57 10.38
C LEU A 383 11.59 2.50 10.07
N PRO A 384 11.68 1.31 10.71
CA PRO A 384 10.61 0.31 10.64
C PRO A 384 9.26 0.91 11.07
N LEU A 385 8.18 0.58 10.34
CA LEU A 385 6.87 1.23 10.54
C LEU A 385 6.32 1.05 11.95
N ASP A 386 6.53 -0.11 12.55
CA ASP A 386 6.14 -0.36 13.94
C ASP A 386 6.90 0.53 14.95
N THR A 387 8.19 0.78 14.70
CA THR A 387 8.97 1.69 15.53
C THR A 387 8.46 3.12 15.37
N ARG A 388 8.15 3.53 14.14
CA ARG A 388 7.54 4.84 13.86
C ARG A 388 6.19 4.97 14.54
N LEU A 389 5.30 3.99 14.43
CA LEU A 389 3.99 3.99 15.09
C LEU A 389 4.12 4.12 16.62
N ARG A 390 5.10 3.46 17.24
CA ARG A 390 5.35 3.57 18.68
C ARG A 390 5.96 4.92 19.07
N ARG A 391 6.91 5.44 18.29
CA ARG A 391 7.59 6.73 18.54
C ARG A 391 6.73 7.95 18.20
N TYR A 392 5.77 7.79 17.29
CA TYR A 392 4.91 8.89 16.82
C TYR A 392 4.24 9.56 18.00
N ARG A 393 4.49 10.87 18.14
CA ARG A 393 3.99 11.63 19.28
C ARG A 393 2.53 11.94 19.04
N ASP A 394 1.70 11.76 20.06
CA ASP A 394 0.29 12.13 19.98
C ASP A 394 0.12 13.66 19.74
N THR A 395 1.17 14.46 19.99
CA THR A 395 1.24 15.90 19.69
C THR A 395 1.48 16.27 18.23
N GLU A 396 2.00 15.36 17.41
CA GLU A 396 2.19 15.56 15.96
C GLU A 396 0.89 15.37 15.18
N VAL A 397 -0.18 14.91 15.85
CA VAL A 397 -1.55 14.92 15.34
C VAL A 397 -2.06 16.37 15.34
N ASP A 398 -1.92 17.07 14.21
CA ASP A 398 -2.40 18.45 13.90
C ASP A 398 -3.03 19.22 15.08
N GLY A 399 -2.32 20.26 15.53
CA GLY A 399 -2.35 20.88 16.86
C GLY A 399 -3.67 21.35 17.48
N ILE A 400 -4.79 21.37 16.75
CA ILE A 400 -6.13 21.58 17.34
C ILE A 400 -6.72 20.25 17.83
N LEU A 401 -6.46 19.14 17.12
CA LEU A 401 -6.84 17.81 17.59
C LEU A 401 -5.98 17.30 18.73
N ALA A 402 -4.70 17.68 18.79
CA ALA A 402 -3.87 17.35 19.94
C ALA A 402 -4.46 17.84 21.27
N LEU A 403 -5.26 18.92 21.30
CA LEU A 403 -5.99 19.34 22.52
C LEU A 403 -7.11 18.38 22.92
N ARG A 404 -7.56 17.56 21.99
CA ARG A 404 -8.76 16.72 22.09
C ARG A 404 -8.44 15.24 22.24
N THR A 405 -7.36 14.78 21.60
CA THR A 405 -6.98 13.36 21.52
C THR A 405 -5.76 13.00 22.35
N THR A 406 -4.98 13.98 22.81
CA THR A 406 -3.95 13.68 23.80
C THR A 406 -4.61 13.58 25.16
N ASN A 407 -4.12 12.64 25.94
CA ASN A 407 -4.47 12.53 27.34
C ASN A 407 -4.29 13.90 28.01
N SER A 408 -5.12 14.28 28.98
CA SER A 408 -4.97 15.55 29.69
C SER A 408 -3.55 15.72 30.22
N LEU A 409 -2.98 14.63 30.74
CA LEU A 409 -1.61 14.50 31.22
C LEU A 409 -0.55 14.79 30.13
N GLU A 410 -0.78 14.35 28.89
CA GLU A 410 0.12 14.60 27.75
C GLU A 410 0.03 16.05 27.25
N THR A 411 -1.16 16.66 27.26
CA THR A 411 -1.33 18.09 26.98
C THR A 411 -0.54 18.94 27.98
N ALA A 412 -0.58 18.54 29.25
CA ALA A 412 0.12 19.20 30.36
C ALA A 412 1.63 19.14 30.22
N GLN A 413 2.14 17.98 29.83
CA GLN A 413 3.56 17.73 29.63
C GLN A 413 4.07 18.44 28.38
N LEU A 414 3.32 18.48 27.28
CA LEU A 414 3.93 18.82 25.98
C LEU A 414 3.67 20.26 25.51
N LYS A 415 2.66 20.95 26.06
CA LYS A 415 2.32 22.32 25.64
C LYS A 415 2.83 23.34 26.65
N LEU A 416 3.65 24.28 26.16
CA LEU A 416 4.21 25.37 26.96
C LEU A 416 3.19 26.08 27.88
N PRO A 417 1.96 26.40 27.43
CA PRO A 417 0.95 27.02 28.29
C PRO A 417 0.48 26.10 29.43
N ALA A 418 0.37 24.80 29.19
CA ALA A 418 -0.08 23.83 30.20
C ALA A 418 1.05 23.45 31.16
N GLN A 419 2.29 23.38 30.68
CA GLN A 419 3.50 23.25 31.53
C GLN A 419 3.62 24.44 32.49
N ARG A 420 3.42 25.67 31.98
CA ARG A 420 3.37 26.89 32.82
C ARG A 420 2.23 26.82 33.83
N GLY A 421 1.11 26.23 33.45
CA GLY A 421 0.00 25.94 34.36
C GLY A 421 0.39 24.98 35.49
N ILE A 422 1.01 23.85 35.16
CA ILE A 422 1.51 22.90 36.18
C ILE A 422 2.52 23.59 37.11
N PHE A 423 3.41 24.42 36.57
CA PHE A 423 4.36 25.19 37.37
C PHE A 423 3.66 26.17 38.33
N CYS A 424 2.59 26.83 37.89
CA CYS A 424 1.76 27.65 38.76
C CYS A 424 1.10 26.83 39.88
N LEU A 425 0.56 25.65 39.56
CA LEU A 425 0.01 24.72 40.56
C LEU A 425 1.08 24.23 41.54
N LEU A 426 2.32 23.99 41.09
CA LEU A 426 3.46 23.67 41.94
C LEU A 426 3.76 24.80 42.94
N CYS A 427 3.76 26.06 42.49
CA CYS A 427 3.95 27.21 43.39
C CYS A 427 2.84 27.31 44.44
N VAL A 428 1.59 27.02 44.06
CA VAL A 428 0.46 26.97 44.99
C VAL A 428 0.67 25.88 46.05
N GLN A 429 1.05 24.67 45.62
CA GLN A 429 1.29 23.55 46.54
C GLN A 429 2.49 23.78 47.47
N LEU A 430 3.55 24.43 46.97
CA LEU A 430 4.70 24.82 47.79
C LEU A 430 4.28 25.82 48.88
N THR A 431 3.41 26.77 48.53
CA THR A 431 2.87 27.74 49.49
C THR A 431 2.05 27.04 50.58
N PHE A 432 1.25 26.03 50.22
CA PHE A 432 0.56 25.18 51.19
C PHE A 432 1.51 24.41 52.10
N ALA A 433 2.55 23.79 51.55
CA ALA A 433 3.54 23.03 52.33
C ALA A 433 4.29 23.93 53.33
N LEU A 434 4.65 25.15 52.92
CA LEU A 434 5.27 26.15 53.80
C LEU A 434 4.30 26.65 54.88
N ASN A 435 3.02 26.86 54.55
CA ASN A 435 2.02 27.22 55.56
C ASN A 435 1.80 26.08 56.57
N GLN A 436 1.78 24.83 56.12
CA GLN A 436 1.67 23.68 57.00
C GLN A 436 2.86 23.57 57.97
N ILE A 437 4.08 23.89 57.54
CA ILE A 437 5.23 24.00 58.46
C ILE A 437 5.00 25.09 59.50
N LYS A 438 4.58 26.29 59.07
CA LYS A 438 4.29 27.41 59.97
C LYS A 438 3.24 27.03 61.01
N LEU A 439 2.14 26.40 60.58
CA LEU A 439 1.06 25.91 61.43
C LEU A 439 1.56 24.83 62.42
N THR A 440 2.39 23.90 61.95
CA THR A 440 2.99 22.83 62.75
C THR A 440 3.94 23.40 63.82
N VAL A 441 4.73 24.41 63.49
CA VAL A 441 5.73 25.01 64.40
C VAL A 441 5.12 26.03 65.36
N ASN A 442 4.16 26.86 64.93
CA ASN A 442 3.68 28.01 65.70
C ASN A 442 2.37 27.78 66.48
N LEU A 443 1.55 26.78 66.11
CA LEU A 443 0.18 26.62 66.65
C LEU A 443 -0.05 25.31 67.40
N ASP A 444 1.01 24.66 67.88
CA ASP A 444 0.93 23.41 68.66
C ASP A 444 0.16 22.27 67.95
N LEU A 445 -0.01 22.36 66.62
CA LEU A 445 -0.70 21.36 65.78
C LEU A 445 0.07 20.03 65.67
N VAL A 446 1.33 20.00 66.10
CA VAL A 446 2.14 18.77 66.31
C VAL A 446 1.52 17.88 67.36
N TRP A 447 0.72 18.41 68.28
CA TRP A 447 0.16 17.64 69.39
C TRP A 447 -1.25 17.14 69.07
N MET A 448 -1.54 15.90 69.49
CA MET A 448 -2.88 15.34 69.44
C MET A 448 -3.85 16.16 70.30
N ARG A 449 -5.14 16.14 69.92
CA ARG A 449 -6.21 16.81 70.64
C ARG A 449 -7.18 15.78 71.23
N ASP A 450 -7.67 16.06 72.43
CA ASP A 450 -8.68 15.29 73.15
C ASP A 450 -10.08 15.47 72.51
N PRO A 451 -11.13 14.68 72.86
CA PRO A 451 -12.50 14.83 72.36
C PRO A 451 -13.12 16.22 72.54
N VAL A 452 -12.61 17.00 73.51
CA VAL A 452 -13.00 18.41 73.74
C VAL A 452 -12.18 19.38 72.86
N CYS A 453 -11.38 18.86 71.93
CA CYS A 453 -10.53 19.60 70.99
C CYS A 453 -9.44 20.47 71.66
N VAL A 454 -9.02 20.11 72.87
CA VAL A 454 -7.88 20.71 73.62
C VAL A 454 -6.66 19.79 73.50
N ILE A 455 -5.43 20.33 73.64
CA ILE A 455 -4.20 19.53 73.55
C ILE A 455 -4.20 18.39 74.56
N ALA A 456 -3.99 17.17 74.07
CA ALA A 456 -3.88 15.94 74.85
C ALA A 456 -2.83 16.05 75.96
N THR A 457 -3.18 15.63 77.18
CA THR A 457 -2.24 15.46 78.30
C THR A 457 -2.22 13.98 78.72
N PRO A 458 -1.08 13.28 78.68
CA PRO A 458 0.25 13.75 78.28
C PRO A 458 0.32 14.12 76.79
N LYS A 459 1.23 15.04 76.46
CA LYS A 459 1.42 15.52 75.08
C LYS A 459 1.90 14.38 74.17
N ILE A 460 1.07 13.99 73.21
CA ILE A 460 1.39 12.95 72.21
C ILE A 460 1.51 13.61 70.84
N VAL A 461 2.56 13.28 70.09
CA VAL A 461 2.79 13.82 68.74
C VAL A 461 1.80 13.21 67.74
N SER A 462 1.12 14.05 66.96
CA SER A 462 0.33 13.67 65.80
C SER A 462 1.23 13.30 64.63
N VAL A 463 1.38 11.99 64.39
CA VAL A 463 2.13 11.46 63.24
C VAL A 463 1.50 11.92 61.90
N PRO A 464 0.16 12.00 61.76
CA PRO A 464 -0.49 12.50 60.54
C PRO A 464 -0.13 13.95 60.19
N SER A 465 0.02 14.83 61.18
CA SER A 465 0.41 16.23 60.96
C SER A 465 1.80 16.33 60.32
N LEU A 466 2.76 15.54 60.81
CA LEU A 466 4.12 15.49 60.25
C LEU A 466 4.14 14.84 58.86
N LEU A 467 3.37 13.78 58.66
CA LEU A 467 3.30 13.07 57.38
C LEU A 467 2.68 13.94 56.28
N ASN A 468 1.68 14.76 56.61
CA ASN A 468 1.08 15.73 55.68
C ASN A 468 2.09 16.79 55.17
N VAL A 469 2.98 17.27 56.04
CA VAL A 469 4.05 18.20 55.65
C VAL A 469 4.99 17.51 54.65
N VAL A 470 5.45 16.30 54.96
CA VAL A 470 6.35 15.52 54.09
C VAL A 470 5.69 15.25 52.73
N LEU A 471 4.42 14.84 52.72
CA LEU A 471 3.67 14.58 51.49
C LEU A 471 3.48 15.84 50.63
N GLY A 472 3.30 17.02 51.23
CA GLY A 472 3.24 18.30 50.51
C GLY A 472 4.53 18.64 49.76
N PHE A 473 5.70 18.41 50.38
CA PHE A 473 7.00 18.57 49.71
C PHE A 473 7.25 17.49 48.66
N LEU A 474 6.85 16.25 48.95
CA LEU A 474 6.93 15.13 48.01
C LEU A 474 6.09 15.42 46.75
N TRP A 475 4.91 16.02 46.91
CA TRP A 475 4.03 16.44 45.81
C TRP A 475 4.74 17.46 44.91
N CYS A 476 5.42 18.44 45.48
CA CYS A 476 6.17 19.46 44.73
C CYS A 476 7.39 18.87 44.02
N PHE A 477 8.17 18.05 44.72
CA PHE A 477 9.40 17.45 44.18
C PHE A 477 9.13 16.43 43.09
N LEU A 478 8.20 15.49 43.31
CA LEU A 478 7.91 14.43 42.33
C LEU A 478 7.21 14.98 41.08
N LEU A 479 6.33 15.97 41.22
CA LEU A 479 5.67 16.58 40.07
C LEU A 479 6.61 17.54 39.31
N GLY A 480 7.51 18.23 40.02
CA GLY A 480 8.58 19.04 39.42
C GLY A 480 9.61 18.20 38.66
N THR A 481 10.07 17.09 39.24
CA THR A 481 10.96 16.14 38.57
C THR A 481 10.29 15.48 37.37
N ALA A 482 8.99 15.16 37.43
CA ALA A 482 8.24 14.68 36.27
C ALA A 482 8.23 15.68 35.10
N VAL A 483 8.17 17.00 35.38
CA VAL A 483 8.26 18.07 34.36
C VAL A 483 9.69 18.26 33.83
N VAL A 484 10.73 18.00 34.63
CA VAL A 484 12.13 18.11 34.20
C VAL A 484 12.57 16.89 33.37
N VAL A 485 12.20 15.68 33.81
CA VAL A 485 12.45 14.41 33.09
C VAL A 485 11.74 14.38 31.72
N ASP A 486 10.68 15.18 31.57
CA ASP A 486 9.96 15.43 30.32
C ASP A 486 10.85 15.93 29.16
N LYS A 487 11.99 16.57 29.45
CA LYS A 487 12.92 17.01 28.39
C LYS A 487 13.70 15.85 27.74
N PHE A 488 13.80 14.69 28.40
CA PHE A 488 14.74 13.64 28.01
C PHE A 488 14.12 12.24 27.80
N GLY A 489 12.87 11.99 28.20
CA GLY A 489 12.21 10.67 28.07
C GLY A 489 11.28 10.51 26.86
N THR A 490 10.73 9.31 26.64
CA THR A 490 9.66 9.06 25.64
C THR A 490 8.25 9.41 26.20
N PRO A 491 7.25 9.76 25.36
CA PRO A 491 5.86 10.07 25.78
C PRO A 491 5.24 9.04 26.73
N PHE A 492 5.47 7.76 26.44
CA PHE A 492 4.96 6.66 27.24
C PHE A 492 5.61 6.58 28.62
N GLN A 493 6.93 6.74 28.71
CA GLN A 493 7.65 6.78 29.98
C GLN A 493 7.24 8.00 30.82
N ARG A 494 7.04 9.16 30.19
CA ARG A 494 6.60 10.40 30.86
C ARG A 494 5.22 10.25 31.50
N LYS A 495 4.27 9.65 30.79
CA LYS A 495 2.93 9.34 31.30
C LYS A 495 2.98 8.36 32.48
N ARG A 496 3.80 7.32 32.37
CA ARG A 496 3.97 6.32 33.43
C ARG A 496 4.56 6.95 34.69
N VAL A 497 5.57 7.80 34.57
CA VAL A 497 6.17 8.52 35.71
C VAL A 497 5.13 9.41 36.40
N MET A 498 4.39 10.23 35.65
CA MET A 498 3.39 11.14 36.23
C MET A 498 2.22 10.39 36.91
N ILE A 499 1.70 9.32 36.30
CA ILE A 499 0.64 8.50 36.90
C ILE A 499 1.16 7.81 38.16
N ASN A 500 2.36 7.22 38.11
CA ASN A 500 2.97 6.57 39.27
C ASN A 500 3.19 7.56 40.42
N THR A 501 3.66 8.78 40.11
CA THR A 501 3.78 9.86 41.10
C THR A 501 2.44 10.15 41.77
N ILE A 502 1.37 10.35 41.00
CA ILE A 502 0.04 10.68 41.55
C ILE A 502 -0.51 9.52 42.39
N ILE A 503 -0.33 8.27 41.95
CA ILE A 503 -0.72 7.07 42.70
C ILE A 503 0.09 6.96 43.99
N SER A 504 1.41 7.15 43.96
CA SER A 504 2.26 7.11 45.16
C SER A 504 1.82 8.11 46.21
N ILE A 505 1.40 9.31 45.80
CA ILE A 505 0.97 10.32 46.78
C ILE A 505 -0.47 10.06 47.26
N LEU A 506 -1.36 9.53 46.42
CA LEU A 506 -2.66 9.04 46.85
C LEU A 506 -2.52 7.95 47.93
N VAL A 507 -1.62 6.99 47.71
CA VAL A 507 -1.29 5.95 48.70
C VAL A 507 -0.77 6.58 49.99
N GLY A 508 0.10 7.60 49.89
CA GLY A 508 0.58 8.35 51.05
C GLY A 508 -0.53 9.02 51.86
N TYR A 509 -1.50 9.66 51.20
CA TYR A 509 -2.65 10.26 51.89
C TYR A 509 -3.58 9.22 52.52
N ILE A 510 -3.82 8.08 51.85
CA ILE A 510 -4.60 6.96 52.42
C ILE A 510 -3.90 6.42 53.67
N LEU A 511 -2.58 6.22 53.62
CA LEU A 511 -1.79 5.82 54.79
C LEU A 511 -1.90 6.84 55.93
N THR A 512 -1.83 8.13 55.62
CA THR A 512 -1.98 9.20 56.61
C THR A 512 -3.35 9.17 57.28
N PHE A 513 -4.41 8.95 56.50
CA PHE A 513 -5.77 8.80 57.00
C PHE A 513 -5.94 7.57 57.91
N LEU A 514 -5.37 6.42 57.52
CA LEU A 514 -5.40 5.21 58.33
C LEU A 514 -4.62 5.35 59.64
N VAL A 515 -3.44 5.99 59.59
CA VAL A 515 -2.63 6.28 60.78
C VAL A 515 -3.38 7.21 61.72
N ASP A 516 -4.08 8.24 61.20
CA ASP A 516 -4.90 9.13 62.02
C ASP A 516 -6.05 8.39 62.71
N ILE A 517 -6.77 7.51 61.99
CA ILE A 517 -7.83 6.69 62.57
C ILE A 517 -7.31 5.79 63.69
N VAL A 518 -6.20 5.09 63.44
CA VAL A 518 -5.60 4.17 64.42
C VAL A 518 -5.13 4.96 65.64
N GLN A 519 -4.43 6.07 65.43
CA GLN A 519 -3.89 6.90 66.51
C GLN A 519 -5.01 7.55 67.35
N CYS A 520 -6.07 8.03 66.70
CA CYS A 520 -7.23 8.64 67.36
C CYS A 520 -8.05 7.57 68.11
N SER A 521 -8.24 6.38 67.52
CA SER A 521 -8.96 5.25 68.14
C SER A 521 -8.25 4.70 69.37
N ILE A 522 -6.92 4.61 69.36
CA ILE A 522 -6.13 4.13 70.52
C ILE A 522 -6.21 5.14 71.67
N TYR A 523 -6.23 6.44 71.36
CA TYR A 523 -6.18 7.50 72.36
C TYR A 523 -7.54 7.85 72.98
N THR A 524 -8.59 7.96 72.17
CA THR A 524 -9.92 8.45 72.61
C THR A 524 -10.97 7.35 72.77
N GLY A 525 -10.69 6.13 72.29
CA GLY A 525 -11.60 4.98 72.35
C GLY A 525 -12.83 5.07 71.42
N LYS A 526 -13.02 6.18 70.68
CA LYS A 526 -14.07 6.39 69.68
C LYS A 526 -13.54 7.25 68.52
N LEU A 527 -14.07 7.10 67.30
CA LEU A 527 -13.82 8.10 66.25
C LEU A 527 -14.61 9.37 66.57
N ASP A 528 -13.91 10.49 66.82
CA ASP A 528 -14.52 11.79 67.11
C ASP A 528 -14.16 12.84 66.04
N ARG A 529 -14.91 13.95 65.99
CA ARG A 529 -14.75 15.05 65.02
C ARG A 529 -13.41 15.79 65.15
N CYS A 530 -12.69 15.63 66.26
CA CYS A 530 -11.39 16.23 66.50
C CYS A 530 -10.22 15.45 65.83
N CYS A 531 -10.46 14.26 65.24
CA CYS A 531 -9.46 13.54 64.46
C CYS A 531 -9.17 14.28 63.12
N GLN A 532 -7.89 14.47 62.76
CA GLN A 532 -7.49 15.32 61.63
C GLN A 532 -7.77 14.67 60.25
N GLY A 533 -8.05 13.37 60.21
CA GLY A 533 -8.19 12.56 59.00
C GLY A 533 -9.35 12.99 58.10
N PHE A 534 -10.35 13.68 58.64
CA PHE A 534 -11.47 14.20 57.82
C PHE A 534 -11.00 15.21 56.76
N HIS A 535 -9.95 16.00 57.05
CA HIS A 535 -9.34 16.90 56.06
C HIS A 535 -8.58 16.14 54.97
N VAL A 536 -7.98 15.00 55.30
CA VAL A 536 -7.26 14.14 54.35
C VAL A 536 -8.23 13.41 53.42
N PHE A 537 -9.42 13.02 53.93
CA PHE A 537 -10.47 12.37 53.14
C PHE A 537 -10.94 13.24 51.95
N VAL A 538 -11.12 14.54 52.17
CA VAL A 538 -11.51 15.50 51.13
C VAL A 538 -10.44 15.55 50.01
N THR A 539 -9.16 15.57 50.38
CA THR A 539 -8.04 15.53 49.43
C THR A 539 -7.98 14.21 48.66
N ILE A 540 -8.21 13.07 49.32
CA ILE A 540 -8.31 11.75 48.68
C ILE A 540 -9.43 11.73 47.65
N ALA A 541 -10.63 12.22 48.01
CA ALA A 541 -11.77 12.30 47.10
C ALA A 541 -11.46 13.18 45.88
N PHE A 542 -10.77 14.32 46.06
CA PHE A 542 -10.35 15.17 44.95
C PHE A 542 -9.32 14.51 44.03
N VAL A 543 -8.34 13.79 44.57
CA VAL A 543 -7.33 13.08 43.76
C VAL A 543 -7.98 11.93 42.97
N ILE A 544 -8.92 11.19 43.58
CA ILE A 544 -9.69 10.15 42.89
C ILE A 544 -10.56 10.75 41.78
N LEU A 545 -11.23 11.87 42.05
CA LEU A 545 -12.04 12.59 41.05
C LEU A 545 -11.17 13.10 39.89
N PHE A 546 -9.96 13.60 40.19
CA PHE A 546 -8.98 13.98 39.18
C PHE A 546 -8.55 12.79 38.31
N LEU A 547 -8.21 11.65 38.93
CA LEU A 547 -7.85 10.42 38.21
C LEU A 547 -9.01 9.92 37.33
N TYR A 548 -10.24 10.00 37.84
CA TYR A 548 -11.46 9.69 37.07
C TYR A 548 -11.62 10.61 35.85
N PHE A 549 -11.52 11.93 36.03
CA PHE A 549 -11.63 12.87 34.91
C PHE A 549 -10.46 12.75 33.92
N ALA A 550 -9.23 12.48 34.39
CA ALA A 550 -8.07 12.19 33.55
C ALA A 550 -8.25 10.92 32.71
N GLN A 551 -9.03 9.96 33.18
CA GLN A 551 -9.35 8.74 32.45
C GLN A 551 -10.53 8.89 31.48
N TYR A 552 -11.59 9.63 31.86
CA TYR A 552 -12.87 9.63 31.13
C TYR A 552 -13.27 10.94 30.44
N LYS A 553 -12.75 12.11 30.84
CA LYS A 553 -13.10 13.44 30.27
C LYS A 553 -11.90 14.39 30.18
N GLN A 554 -10.87 13.93 29.47
CA GLN A 554 -9.54 14.56 29.36
C GLN A 554 -9.53 16.05 28.98
N GLN A 555 -10.49 16.52 28.18
CA GLN A 555 -10.52 17.87 27.61
C GLN A 555 -10.69 19.00 28.64
N TYR A 556 -11.25 18.72 29.82
CA TYR A 556 -11.57 19.73 30.83
C TYR A 556 -10.80 19.56 32.13
N VAL A 557 -9.92 18.56 32.22
CA VAL A 557 -9.23 18.16 33.46
C VAL A 557 -8.48 19.34 34.07
N TRP A 558 -7.67 20.05 33.28
CA TRP A 558 -6.89 21.17 33.82
C TRP A 558 -7.77 22.34 34.24
N ILE A 559 -8.82 22.65 33.49
CA ILE A 559 -9.77 23.70 33.86
C ILE A 559 -10.46 23.35 35.18
N ALA A 560 -10.88 22.09 35.34
CA ALA A 560 -11.46 21.60 36.58
C ALA A 560 -10.46 21.65 37.74
N VAL A 561 -9.20 21.24 37.52
CA VAL A 561 -8.14 21.31 38.55
C VAL A 561 -7.88 22.75 38.99
N PHE A 562 -7.72 23.68 38.04
CA PHE A 562 -7.49 25.09 38.37
C PHE A 562 -8.68 25.72 39.10
N PHE A 563 -9.91 25.38 38.69
CA PHE A 563 -11.11 25.87 39.33
C PHE A 563 -11.28 25.32 40.76
N ILE A 564 -11.10 24.00 40.95
CA ILE A 564 -11.17 23.34 42.26
C ILE A 564 -10.04 23.84 43.17
N GLN A 565 -8.81 23.94 42.66
CA GLN A 565 -7.68 24.47 43.40
C GLN A 565 -7.91 25.95 43.78
N GLY A 566 -8.47 26.75 42.88
CA GLY A 566 -8.81 28.14 43.13
C GLY A 566 -9.86 28.27 44.25
N ALA A 567 -10.92 27.47 44.19
CA ALA A 567 -11.95 27.41 45.23
C ALA A 567 -11.38 26.94 46.59
N TYR A 568 -10.48 25.95 46.58
CA TYR A 568 -9.82 25.47 47.79
C TYR A 568 -8.91 26.54 48.42
N CYS A 569 -8.15 27.30 47.60
CA CYS A 569 -7.37 28.43 48.11
C CYS A 569 -8.25 29.49 48.78
N ILE A 570 -9.39 29.85 48.18
CA ILE A 570 -10.32 30.81 48.77
C ILE A 570 -10.90 30.29 50.09
N PHE A 571 -11.30 29.00 50.12
CA PHE A 571 -11.79 28.36 51.34
C PHE A 571 -10.77 28.36 52.47
N GLN A 572 -9.48 28.17 52.16
CA GLN A 572 -8.41 28.22 53.14
C GLN A 572 -8.10 29.66 53.58
N GLY A 573 -8.16 30.63 52.66
CA GLY A 573 -8.08 32.04 53.00
C GLY A 573 -9.16 32.50 53.98
N LEU A 574 -10.36 31.89 53.95
CA LEU A 574 -11.46 32.16 54.88
C LEU A 574 -11.23 31.57 56.28
N LYS A 575 -10.31 30.63 56.45
CA LYS A 575 -9.99 30.00 57.73
C LYS A 575 -8.81 30.64 58.45
N GLU A 576 -7.98 31.39 57.72
CA GLU A 576 -6.76 31.97 58.23
C GLU A 576 -6.98 33.45 58.59
N ASP A 577 -6.64 33.85 59.81
CA ASP A 577 -6.84 35.24 60.29
C ASP A 577 -5.60 36.15 60.12
N ASP A 578 -4.52 35.63 59.52
CA ASP A 578 -3.23 36.33 59.35
C ASP A 578 -3.03 36.83 57.90
N TRP A 579 -1.95 37.58 57.64
CA TRP A 579 -1.61 38.14 56.33
C TRP A 579 -1.49 37.09 55.20
N THR A 580 -1.30 35.82 55.57
CA THR A 580 -1.29 34.66 54.67
C THR A 580 -2.65 34.45 53.97
N SER A 581 -3.76 34.90 54.57
CA SER A 581 -5.08 34.88 53.95
C SER A 581 -5.12 35.65 52.63
N TYR A 582 -4.48 36.83 52.56
CA TYR A 582 -4.40 37.64 51.34
C TYR A 582 -3.66 36.92 50.20
N ILE A 583 -2.62 36.14 50.52
CA ILE A 583 -1.89 35.33 49.52
C ILE A 583 -2.82 34.24 48.95
N PHE A 584 -3.59 33.55 49.82
CA PHE A 584 -4.52 32.51 49.38
C PHE A 584 -5.67 33.07 48.53
N TYR A 585 -6.22 34.24 48.89
CA TYR A 585 -7.22 34.92 48.06
C TYR A 585 -6.67 35.34 46.69
N PHE A 586 -5.46 35.87 46.65
CA PHE A 586 -4.79 36.26 45.40
C PHE A 586 -4.55 35.06 44.48
N LEU A 587 -3.95 33.98 45.02
CA LEU A 587 -3.71 32.74 44.26
C LEU A 587 -5.02 32.09 43.80
N GLY A 588 -6.03 32.05 44.67
CA GLY A 588 -7.35 31.50 44.34
C GLY A 588 -8.04 32.28 43.22
N SER A 589 -8.02 33.61 43.30
CA SER A 589 -8.62 34.50 42.30
C SER A 589 -7.91 34.38 40.95
N ILE A 590 -6.58 34.30 40.92
CA ILE A 590 -5.81 34.11 39.69
C ILE A 590 -6.16 32.78 39.01
N CYS A 591 -6.23 31.68 39.77
CA CYS A 591 -6.59 30.37 39.22
C CYS A 591 -7.98 30.37 38.56
N ILE A 592 -8.96 31.05 39.17
CA ILE A 592 -10.32 31.18 38.62
C ILE A 592 -10.32 32.09 37.39
N VAL A 593 -9.67 33.26 37.45
CA VAL A 593 -9.60 34.22 36.33
C VAL A 593 -8.93 33.61 35.11
N ILE A 594 -7.81 32.91 35.28
CA ILE A 594 -7.12 32.19 34.20
C ILE A 594 -8.03 31.12 33.60
N SER A 595 -8.74 30.36 34.43
CA SER A 595 -9.67 29.32 33.96
C SER A 595 -10.80 29.91 33.11
N CYS A 596 -11.41 30.99 33.57
CA CYS A 596 -12.45 31.71 32.82
C CYS A 596 -11.90 32.32 31.52
N TRP A 597 -10.71 32.94 31.57
CA TRP A 597 -10.05 33.52 30.40
C TRP A 597 -9.77 32.47 29.32
N VAL A 598 -9.19 31.33 29.69
CA VAL A 598 -8.90 30.23 28.77
C VAL A 598 -10.18 29.69 28.13
N LEU A 599 -11.24 29.51 28.92
CA LEU A 599 -12.55 29.07 28.41
C LEU A 599 -13.14 30.07 27.39
N ILE A 600 -13.07 31.37 27.68
CA ILE A 600 -13.59 32.43 26.81
C ILE A 600 -12.80 32.49 25.51
N VAL A 601 -11.46 32.59 25.58
CA VAL A 601 -10.58 32.68 24.41
C VAL A 601 -10.70 31.43 23.54
N TYR A 602 -10.70 30.24 24.14
CA TYR A 602 -10.89 28.98 23.42
C TYR A 602 -12.23 28.97 22.68
N ARG A 603 -13.32 29.36 23.36
CA ARG A 603 -14.66 29.38 22.77
C ARG A 603 -14.79 30.40 21.64
N ILE A 604 -14.15 31.56 21.74
CA ILE A 604 -14.11 32.57 20.68
C ILE A 604 -13.34 32.04 19.46
N ASN A 605 -12.13 31.52 19.66
CA ASN A 605 -11.29 31.01 18.57
C ASN A 605 -11.90 29.79 17.88
N TYR A 606 -12.50 28.89 18.66
CA TYR A 606 -13.25 27.74 18.15
C TYR A 606 -14.42 28.21 17.26
N ARG A 607 -15.26 29.11 17.76
CA ARG A 607 -16.40 29.64 17.00
C ARG A 607 -15.96 30.37 15.73
N LYS A 608 -14.88 31.17 15.80
CA LYS A 608 -14.34 31.89 14.63
C LYS A 608 -13.85 30.93 13.55
N THR A 609 -13.11 29.90 13.94
CA THR A 609 -12.59 28.87 13.03
C THR A 609 -13.71 28.03 12.44
N LEU A 610 -14.69 27.63 13.26
CA LEU A 610 -15.84 26.86 12.82
C LEU A 610 -16.67 27.64 11.80
N LYS A 611 -17.02 28.91 12.07
CA LYS A 611 -17.76 29.77 11.13
C LYS A 611 -17.06 29.92 9.77
N LYS A 612 -15.73 30.10 9.77
CA LYS A 612 -14.95 30.20 8.53
C LYS A 612 -15.06 28.92 7.71
N LEU A 613 -14.89 27.77 8.36
CA LEU A 613 -14.98 26.48 7.68
C LEU A 613 -16.42 26.16 7.24
N GLU A 614 -17.43 26.49 8.04
CA GLU A 614 -18.85 26.35 7.65
C GLU A 614 -19.16 27.12 6.36
N LEU A 615 -18.66 28.36 6.24
CA LEU A 615 -18.79 29.17 5.02
C LEU A 615 -18.12 28.49 3.81
N GLU A 616 -16.90 27.98 3.98
CA GLU A 616 -16.19 27.26 2.92
C GLU A 616 -16.89 25.95 2.51
N MET A 617 -17.61 25.32 3.45
CA MET A 617 -18.37 24.08 3.23
C MET A 617 -19.75 24.30 2.57
N LEU A 618 -20.24 25.54 2.45
CA LEU A 618 -21.51 25.84 1.78
C LEU A 618 -21.53 25.43 0.31
N SER A 619 -20.37 25.38 -0.36
CA SER A 619 -20.25 24.95 -1.76
C SER A 619 -20.76 23.52 -1.96
N PHE A 620 -20.40 22.58 -1.08
CA PHE A 620 -20.88 21.21 -1.14
C PHE A 620 -22.41 21.13 -1.00
N GLN A 621 -22.98 21.96 -0.12
CA GLN A 621 -24.43 22.00 0.07
C GLN A 621 -25.15 22.62 -1.13
N GLY A 622 -24.57 23.68 -1.73
CA GLY A 622 -25.10 24.30 -2.94
C GLY A 622 -25.15 23.32 -4.11
N THR A 623 -24.04 22.62 -4.38
CA THR A 623 -23.97 21.58 -5.41
C THR A 623 -24.94 20.43 -5.14
N TRP A 624 -25.03 19.97 -3.88
CA TRP A 624 -25.96 18.89 -3.51
C TRP A 624 -27.42 19.26 -3.75
N ASN A 625 -27.84 20.48 -3.37
CA ASN A 625 -29.23 20.91 -3.54
C ASN A 625 -29.65 20.90 -5.03
N GLN A 626 -28.73 21.26 -5.93
CA GLN A 626 -28.96 21.22 -7.39
C GLN A 626 -29.10 19.77 -7.89
N LEU A 627 -28.27 18.85 -7.41
CA LEU A 627 -28.24 17.45 -7.86
C LEU A 627 -29.45 16.62 -7.39
N VAL A 628 -30.09 17.04 -6.29
CA VAL A 628 -31.21 16.30 -5.69
C VAL A 628 -32.58 16.76 -6.17
N GLU A 629 -32.65 17.91 -6.85
CA GLU A 629 -33.91 18.46 -7.34
C GLU A 629 -34.64 17.44 -8.25
N GLY A 630 -35.82 16.99 -7.82
CA GLY A 630 -36.60 15.98 -8.54
C GLY A 630 -36.14 14.51 -8.39
N LYS A 631 -35.10 14.21 -7.60
CA LYS A 631 -34.52 12.85 -7.44
C LYS A 631 -34.80 12.17 -6.09
N ALA A 632 -35.81 12.63 -5.36
CA ALA A 632 -36.15 12.14 -4.02
C ALA A 632 -36.47 10.63 -3.98
N GLU A 633 -37.16 10.12 -4.99
CA GLU A 633 -37.54 8.71 -5.05
C GLU A 633 -36.33 7.78 -5.23
N VAL A 634 -35.40 8.15 -6.11
CA VAL A 634 -34.15 7.39 -6.34
C VAL A 634 -33.31 7.34 -5.05
N LEU A 635 -33.24 8.44 -4.30
CA LEU A 635 -32.57 8.48 -3.00
C LEU A 635 -33.22 7.56 -1.96
N ARG A 636 -34.56 7.48 -1.96
CA ARG A 636 -35.30 6.55 -1.09
C ARG A 636 -34.96 5.10 -1.43
N THR A 637 -34.97 4.74 -2.72
CA THR A 637 -34.59 3.41 -3.18
C THR A 637 -33.13 3.09 -2.85
N LEU A 638 -32.21 4.04 -3.03
CA LEU A 638 -30.81 3.89 -2.64
C LEU A 638 -30.66 3.62 -1.14
N ASP A 639 -31.37 4.38 -0.30
CA ASP A 639 -31.40 4.18 1.16
C ASP A 639 -31.92 2.79 1.55
N GLU A 640 -32.95 2.31 0.87
CA GLU A 640 -33.50 0.96 1.08
C GLU A 640 -32.49 -0.13 0.71
N ARG A 641 -31.88 -0.05 -0.49
CA ARG A 641 -30.90 -1.04 -0.96
C ARG A 641 -29.64 -1.07 -0.09
N VAL A 642 -29.12 0.08 0.31
CA VAL A 642 -27.99 0.13 1.25
C VAL A 642 -28.41 -0.34 2.64
N GLY A 643 -29.64 -0.02 3.06
CA GLY A 643 -30.22 -0.48 4.32
C GLY A 643 -30.32 -2.00 4.42
N GLU A 644 -30.69 -2.69 3.34
CA GLU A 644 -30.68 -4.17 3.25
C GLU A 644 -29.29 -4.73 3.58
N ILE A 645 -28.24 -4.19 2.94
CA ILE A 645 -26.84 -4.64 3.16
C ILE A 645 -26.41 -4.36 4.60
N GLN A 646 -26.76 -3.19 5.15
CA GLN A 646 -26.44 -2.86 6.54
C GLN A 646 -27.16 -3.76 7.55
N ALA A 647 -28.41 -4.14 7.27
CA ALA A 647 -29.17 -5.07 8.11
C ALA A 647 -28.56 -6.47 8.08
N GLU A 648 -28.18 -6.97 6.91
CA GLU A 648 -27.50 -8.26 6.77
C GLU A 648 -26.15 -8.27 7.51
N LEU A 649 -25.36 -7.19 7.38
CA LEU A 649 -24.09 -7.04 8.08
C LEU A 649 -24.27 -7.08 9.60
N LYS A 650 -25.26 -6.34 10.14
CA LYS A 650 -25.58 -6.35 11.58
C LYS A 650 -26.03 -7.72 12.05
N SER A 651 -26.87 -8.41 11.27
CA SER A 651 -27.35 -9.76 11.59
C SER A 651 -26.19 -10.76 11.70
N LYS A 652 -25.29 -10.78 10.71
CA LYS A 652 -24.11 -11.67 10.71
C LYS A 652 -23.12 -11.37 11.84
N ILE A 653 -22.97 -10.10 12.22
CA ILE A 653 -22.15 -9.72 13.38
C ILE A 653 -22.84 -10.18 14.68
N ALA A 654 -24.16 -10.01 14.80
CA ALA A 654 -24.92 -10.37 16.02
C ALA A 654 -24.94 -11.88 16.28
N GLN A 655 -25.13 -12.71 15.25
CA GLN A 655 -25.10 -14.18 15.34
C GLN A 655 -23.79 -14.74 15.94
N ARG A 656 -22.71 -13.96 15.93
CA ARG A 656 -21.42 -14.33 16.52
C ARG A 656 -21.35 -14.08 18.04
N VAL A 657 -22.09 -13.09 18.54
CA VAL A 657 -21.89 -12.49 19.89
C VAL A 657 -22.71 -13.20 20.98
N GLU A 658 -23.38 -14.32 20.64
CA GLU A 658 -24.43 -14.92 21.47
C GLU A 658 -23.97 -15.57 22.78
N SER A 659 -22.69 -15.92 22.98
CA SER A 659 -22.27 -16.53 24.27
C SER A 659 -21.66 -15.52 25.26
N PRO A 660 -22.19 -15.40 26.50
CA PRO A 660 -21.64 -14.52 27.54
C PRO A 660 -20.17 -14.83 27.89
N LEU A 661 -19.77 -16.11 27.77
CA LEU A 661 -18.40 -16.57 27.96
C LEU A 661 -17.46 -16.06 26.87
N GLN A 662 -17.89 -15.98 25.61
CA GLN A 662 -17.07 -15.38 24.54
C GLN A 662 -16.93 -13.87 24.73
N GLN A 663 -17.98 -13.18 25.16
CA GLN A 663 -17.87 -11.74 25.48
C GLN A 663 -16.86 -11.50 26.61
N LEU A 664 -16.84 -12.32 27.65
CA LEU A 664 -15.85 -12.23 28.73
C LEU A 664 -14.42 -12.50 28.22
N VAL A 665 -14.24 -13.52 27.36
CA VAL A 665 -12.94 -13.89 26.76
C VAL A 665 -12.43 -12.81 25.80
N GLU A 666 -13.32 -12.16 25.04
CA GLU A 666 -13.00 -11.00 24.19
C GLU A 666 -12.64 -9.77 25.04
N MET A 667 -13.38 -9.52 26.12
CA MET A 667 -13.13 -8.40 27.05
C MET A 667 -11.76 -8.53 27.74
N LEU A 668 -11.31 -9.77 28.00
CA LEU A 668 -10.01 -10.09 28.57
C LEU A 668 -8.88 -10.21 27.53
N GLU A 669 -9.16 -9.94 26.24
CA GLU A 669 -8.23 -10.04 25.10
C GLU A 669 -7.57 -11.44 24.91
N LEU A 670 -8.09 -12.49 25.55
CA LEU A 670 -7.51 -13.84 25.56
C LEU A 670 -7.65 -14.58 24.21
N ARG A 671 -8.61 -14.17 23.36
CA ARG A 671 -8.82 -14.73 22.02
C ARG A 671 -9.25 -13.61 21.07
N ARG A 672 -8.42 -13.29 20.06
CA ARG A 672 -8.65 -12.12 19.19
C ARG A 672 -9.56 -12.44 18.01
N THR A 673 -10.66 -11.70 17.93
CA THR A 673 -11.67 -11.80 16.87
C THR A 673 -11.46 -10.75 15.77
N ARG A 674 -11.99 -11.05 14.58
CA ARG A 674 -11.93 -10.16 13.39
C ARG A 674 -12.87 -8.94 13.48
N TYR A 675 -13.57 -8.75 14.59
CA TYR A 675 -14.45 -7.62 14.83
C TYR A 675 -14.04 -6.93 16.12
N SER A 676 -13.73 -5.64 16.05
CA SER A 676 -13.45 -4.82 17.22
C SER A 676 -14.75 -4.30 17.80
N THR A 677 -15.15 -4.81 18.97
CA THR A 677 -16.31 -4.32 19.73
C THR A 677 -16.10 -2.86 20.16
N ARG A 678 -14.87 -2.50 20.55
CA ARG A 678 -14.50 -1.13 20.91
C ARG A 678 -14.68 -0.17 19.72
N MET A 679 -14.22 -0.54 18.53
CA MET A 679 -14.24 0.32 17.34
C MET A 679 -15.48 0.11 16.46
N HIS A 680 -16.34 -0.85 16.80
CA HIS A 680 -17.53 -1.24 16.04
C HIS A 680 -17.22 -1.52 14.56
N LYS A 681 -16.15 -2.28 14.29
CA LYS A 681 -15.61 -2.45 12.94
C LYS A 681 -14.94 -3.80 12.74
N ILE A 682 -15.09 -4.37 11.55
CA ILE A 682 -14.30 -5.52 11.09
C ILE A 682 -12.87 -5.07 10.82
N THR A 683 -11.91 -5.82 11.35
CA THR A 683 -10.48 -5.52 11.28
C THR A 683 -9.77 -6.38 10.22
N GLN A 684 -8.62 -5.88 9.76
CA GLN A 684 -7.67 -6.62 8.95
C GLN A 684 -7.23 -7.90 9.69
N GLN A 685 -6.77 -8.89 8.93
CA GLN A 685 -6.21 -10.13 9.49
C GLN A 685 -4.90 -9.87 10.26
N CYS A 686 -4.07 -8.99 9.73
CA CYS A 686 -2.78 -8.59 10.29
C CYS A 686 -2.90 -7.32 11.15
N GLN A 687 -2.08 -7.25 12.21
CA GLN A 687 -1.92 -6.07 13.08
C GLN A 687 -0.59 -5.34 12.86
N ASP A 688 0.40 -6.00 12.25
CA ASP A 688 1.67 -5.37 11.93
C ASP A 688 1.47 -4.38 10.78
N LEU A 689 1.77 -3.11 11.05
CA LEU A 689 1.60 -2.05 10.07
C LEU A 689 2.50 -2.26 8.85
N GLN A 690 3.71 -2.80 9.04
CA GLN A 690 4.65 -3.09 7.96
C GLN A 690 4.07 -4.14 7.02
N GLN A 691 3.62 -5.27 7.58
CA GLN A 691 3.04 -6.36 6.81
C GLN A 691 1.77 -5.92 6.05
N LEU A 692 0.90 -5.12 6.68
CA LEU A 692 -0.27 -4.56 6.01
C LEU A 692 0.09 -3.71 4.78
N TYR A 693 1.20 -2.96 4.83
CA TYR A 693 1.65 -2.16 3.70
C TYR A 693 2.31 -2.99 2.60
N LEU A 694 2.99 -4.10 2.95
CA LEU A 694 3.53 -5.05 1.98
C LEU A 694 2.40 -5.74 1.21
N GLU A 695 1.37 -6.21 1.92
CA GLU A 695 0.15 -6.76 1.32
C GLU A 695 -0.57 -5.73 0.45
N ALA A 696 -0.72 -4.49 0.95
CA ALA A 696 -1.34 -3.41 0.20
C ALA A 696 -0.61 -3.09 -1.11
N GLN A 697 0.73 -3.09 -1.10
CA GLN A 697 1.53 -2.86 -2.31
C GLN A 697 1.31 -3.93 -3.37
N GLN A 698 1.14 -5.19 -2.97
CA GLN A 698 0.91 -6.31 -3.88
C GLN A 698 -0.47 -6.23 -4.55
N VAL A 699 -1.51 -5.86 -3.79
CA VAL A 699 -2.90 -5.92 -4.29
C VAL A 699 -3.41 -4.60 -4.87
N SER A 700 -2.76 -3.46 -4.58
CA SER A 700 -3.38 -2.14 -4.83
C SER A 700 -3.63 -1.81 -6.30
N ALA A 701 -2.79 -2.23 -7.24
CA ALA A 701 -3.02 -1.95 -8.66
C ALA A 701 -4.11 -2.89 -9.21
N ASP A 702 -3.94 -4.20 -8.98
CA ASP A 702 -4.85 -5.23 -9.47
C ASP A 702 -6.25 -5.10 -8.86
N PHE A 703 -6.38 -4.66 -7.61
CA PHE A 703 -7.67 -4.38 -6.99
C PHE A 703 -8.42 -3.28 -7.75
N GLN A 704 -7.73 -2.22 -8.16
CA GLN A 704 -8.37 -1.09 -8.84
C GLN A 704 -8.78 -1.46 -10.26
N GLN A 705 -7.96 -2.27 -10.93
CA GLN A 705 -8.31 -2.89 -12.19
C GLN A 705 -9.51 -3.84 -12.05
N LEU A 706 -9.55 -4.66 -10.99
CA LEU A 706 -10.69 -5.52 -10.67
C LEU A 706 -11.98 -4.69 -10.55
N ILE A 707 -11.96 -3.59 -9.78
CA ILE A 707 -13.12 -2.68 -9.68
C ILE A 707 -13.47 -2.09 -11.05
N ALA A 708 -12.50 -1.68 -11.85
CA ALA A 708 -12.75 -1.11 -13.18
C ALA A 708 -13.42 -2.11 -14.13
N THR A 709 -13.05 -3.39 -14.07
CA THR A 709 -13.57 -4.44 -14.97
C THR A 709 -15.08 -4.66 -14.84
N TRP A 710 -15.63 -4.61 -13.62
CA TRP A 710 -17.07 -4.88 -13.41
C TRP A 710 -17.90 -3.62 -13.11
N THR A 711 -17.28 -2.45 -12.98
CA THR A 711 -17.99 -1.19 -12.71
C THR A 711 -18.95 -0.90 -13.87
N PRO A 712 -20.28 -0.92 -13.64
CA PRO A 712 -21.26 -0.87 -14.72
C PRO A 712 -21.47 0.54 -15.28
N VAL A 713 -21.16 1.56 -14.48
CA VAL A 713 -21.40 2.98 -14.78
C VAL A 713 -20.30 3.85 -14.18
N GLY A 714 -19.96 4.93 -14.86
CA GLY A 714 -18.87 5.83 -14.48
C GLY A 714 -17.49 5.24 -14.75
N PHE A 715 -16.47 5.78 -14.10
CA PHE A 715 -15.09 5.33 -14.23
C PHE A 715 -14.38 5.25 -12.88
N VAL A 716 -13.37 4.40 -12.80
CA VAL A 716 -12.53 4.27 -11.60
C VAL A 716 -11.40 5.28 -11.67
N TRP A 717 -11.42 6.25 -10.76
CA TRP A 717 -10.28 7.11 -10.47
C TRP A 717 -9.33 6.39 -9.52
N GLU A 718 -8.14 6.10 -10.02
CA GLU A 718 -7.13 5.35 -9.28
C GLU A 718 -6.61 6.14 -8.07
N GLY A 719 -6.66 5.50 -6.90
CA GLY A 719 -6.15 6.01 -5.65
C GLY A 719 -4.74 5.52 -5.37
N LYS A 720 -3.88 6.45 -4.94
CA LYS A 720 -2.59 6.11 -4.33
C LYS A 720 -2.80 5.42 -2.99
N LEU A 721 -1.86 4.54 -2.63
CA LEU A 721 -1.75 4.02 -1.27
C LEU A 721 -1.79 5.18 -0.27
N LYS A 722 -2.44 4.94 0.85
CA LYS A 722 -2.42 5.89 1.95
C LYS A 722 -0.97 6.13 2.36
N SER A 723 -0.57 7.40 2.51
CA SER A 723 0.76 7.71 3.02
C SER A 723 0.89 7.15 4.46
N VAL A 724 2.04 6.56 4.77
CA VAL A 724 2.35 6.00 6.09
C VAL A 724 2.10 7.02 7.21
N ALA A 725 2.58 8.25 7.06
CA ALA A 725 2.37 9.30 8.05
C ALA A 725 0.88 9.51 8.39
N ARG A 726 0.02 9.56 7.37
CA ARG A 726 -1.45 9.70 7.56
C ARG A 726 -2.09 8.43 8.13
N ALA A 727 -1.56 7.25 7.82
CA ALA A 727 -2.03 6.01 8.43
C ALA A 727 -1.70 5.96 9.92
N ILE A 728 -0.44 6.23 10.29
CA ILE A 728 0.01 6.33 11.68
C ILE A 728 -0.84 7.37 12.43
N GLN A 729 -0.98 8.58 11.87
CA GLN A 729 -1.80 9.64 12.47
C GLN A 729 -3.25 9.17 12.69
N LYS A 730 -3.86 8.45 11.73
CA LYS A 730 -5.22 7.93 11.85
C LYS A 730 -5.31 6.82 12.92
N THR A 731 -4.35 5.92 12.96
CA THR A 731 -4.29 4.80 13.90
C THR A 731 -4.12 5.28 15.34
N VAL A 732 -3.24 6.25 15.56
CA VAL A 732 -3.07 6.92 16.85
C VAL A 732 -4.34 7.65 17.26
N ARG A 733 -4.90 8.46 16.36
CA ARG A 733 -6.04 9.33 16.65
C ARG A 733 -7.34 8.58 16.91
N SER A 734 -7.61 7.54 16.12
CA SER A 734 -8.95 6.96 16.01
C SER A 734 -9.03 5.50 16.43
N TYR A 735 -7.91 4.78 16.44
CA TYR A 735 -7.90 3.33 16.66
C TYR A 735 -7.08 2.88 17.87
N GLY A 736 -6.65 3.81 18.73
CA GLY A 736 -5.91 3.45 19.94
C GLY A 736 -4.59 2.72 19.65
N ARG A 737 -3.95 3.05 18.53
CA ARG A 737 -2.72 2.41 18.02
C ARG A 737 -2.87 0.98 17.48
N ASP A 738 -4.10 0.49 17.28
CA ASP A 738 -4.36 -0.76 16.57
C ASP A 738 -4.41 -0.55 15.04
N ALA A 739 -3.38 -1.02 14.34
CA ALA A 739 -3.28 -0.88 12.88
C ALA A 739 -4.25 -1.79 12.12
N SER A 740 -4.76 -2.88 12.72
CA SER A 740 -5.73 -3.75 12.04
C SER A 740 -7.06 -3.05 11.73
N CYS A 741 -7.34 -1.91 12.37
CA CYS A 741 -8.52 -1.10 12.06
C CYS A 741 -8.38 -0.24 10.78
N LEU A 742 -7.19 -0.18 10.16
CA LEU A 742 -6.95 0.53 8.90
C LEU A 742 -7.50 -0.27 7.71
N THR A 743 -8.57 0.22 7.10
CA THR A 743 -9.23 -0.41 5.93
C THR A 743 -9.16 0.46 4.68
N ASP A 744 -8.46 1.59 4.76
CA ASP A 744 -8.34 2.59 3.70
C ASP A 744 -6.87 2.81 3.31
N ILE A 745 -6.04 1.76 3.45
CA ILE A 745 -4.66 1.75 2.95
C ILE A 745 -4.71 1.65 1.43
N VAL A 746 -5.33 0.58 0.92
CA VAL A 746 -5.74 0.44 -0.48
C VAL A 746 -7.11 1.07 -0.64
N ARG A 747 -7.26 1.94 -1.64
CA ARG A 747 -8.51 2.65 -1.90
C ARG A 747 -8.62 3.11 -3.34
N CYS A 748 -9.83 3.15 -3.87
CA CYS A 748 -10.15 3.79 -5.14
C CYS A 748 -11.39 4.67 -5.03
N THR A 749 -11.62 5.49 -6.06
CA THR A 749 -12.82 6.31 -6.16
C THR A 749 -13.53 5.97 -7.46
N VAL A 750 -14.80 5.59 -7.39
CA VAL A 750 -15.67 5.48 -8.56
C VAL A 750 -16.36 6.82 -8.74
N VAL A 751 -16.17 7.44 -9.89
CA VAL A 751 -16.80 8.71 -10.24
C VAL A 751 -17.95 8.40 -11.19
N VAL A 752 -19.15 8.84 -10.81
CA VAL A 752 -20.39 8.64 -11.59
C VAL A 752 -21.07 9.98 -11.82
N ASP A 753 -21.89 10.08 -12.85
CA ASP A 753 -22.47 11.38 -13.25
C ASP A 753 -23.81 11.66 -12.56
N SER A 754 -24.56 10.63 -12.15
CA SER A 754 -25.88 10.82 -11.54
C SER A 754 -26.15 9.95 -10.31
N ILE A 755 -27.18 10.31 -9.53
CA ILE A 755 -27.63 9.51 -8.37
C ILE A 755 -28.19 8.16 -8.84
N ASP A 756 -28.81 8.11 -10.02
CA ASP A 756 -29.27 6.87 -10.65
C ASP A 756 -28.10 5.91 -10.90
N ASP A 757 -26.96 6.43 -11.36
CA ASP A 757 -25.74 5.64 -11.55
C ASP A 757 -25.18 5.11 -10.22
N VAL A 758 -25.29 5.88 -9.13
CA VAL A 758 -24.93 5.38 -7.79
C VAL A 758 -25.79 4.16 -7.43
N LEU A 759 -27.09 4.18 -7.74
CA LEU A 759 -27.99 3.05 -7.50
C LEU A 759 -27.61 1.85 -8.37
N THR A 760 -27.41 2.04 -9.67
CA THR A 760 -26.95 0.99 -10.59
C THR A 760 -25.62 0.38 -10.13
N TRP A 761 -24.70 1.21 -9.64
CA TRP A 761 -23.43 0.75 -9.09
C TRP A 761 -23.62 -0.12 -7.82
N VAL A 762 -24.52 0.28 -6.91
CA VAL A 762 -24.85 -0.53 -5.70
C VAL A 762 -25.44 -1.88 -6.07
N GLU A 763 -26.27 -1.95 -7.11
CA GLU A 763 -26.79 -3.22 -7.62
C GLU A 763 -25.68 -4.10 -8.19
N GLY A 764 -24.75 -3.52 -8.96
CA GLY A 764 -23.54 -4.20 -9.43
C GLY A 764 -22.66 -4.72 -8.28
N LEU A 765 -22.48 -3.92 -7.23
CA LEU A 765 -21.74 -4.33 -6.03
C LEU A 765 -22.38 -5.55 -5.36
N LYS A 766 -23.71 -5.57 -5.23
CA LYS A 766 -24.45 -6.69 -4.60
C LYS A 766 -24.34 -7.98 -5.42
N ARG A 767 -24.25 -7.88 -6.76
CA ARG A 767 -24.02 -9.04 -7.64
C ARG A 767 -22.61 -9.61 -7.47
N ASN A 768 -21.60 -8.75 -7.41
CA ASN A 768 -20.18 -9.15 -7.37
C ASN A 768 -19.63 -9.45 -5.96
N SER A 769 -20.45 -9.28 -4.91
CA SER A 769 -19.98 -9.38 -3.52
C SER A 769 -20.87 -10.24 -2.63
N MET A 770 -20.26 -10.84 -1.60
CA MET A 770 -20.95 -11.40 -0.43
C MET A 770 -20.91 -10.40 0.72
N VAL A 771 -21.82 -10.50 1.69
CA VAL A 771 -21.78 -9.66 2.89
C VAL A 771 -21.13 -10.42 4.04
N ALA A 772 -20.13 -9.81 4.68
CA ALA A 772 -19.56 -10.27 5.96
C ALA A 772 -19.07 -11.74 5.99
N HIS A 773 -18.53 -12.24 4.88
CA HIS A 773 -17.96 -13.59 4.79
C HIS A 773 -16.71 -13.76 5.67
N GLY A 774 -16.52 -14.95 6.28
CA GLY A 774 -15.32 -15.28 7.07
C GLY A 774 -15.24 -14.69 8.49
N ILE A 775 -16.29 -14.02 8.98
CA ILE A 775 -16.31 -13.44 10.35
C ILE A 775 -16.45 -14.52 11.44
N ALA A 776 -17.16 -15.61 11.12
CA ALA A 776 -17.55 -16.66 12.06
C ALA A 776 -16.47 -17.74 12.31
N THR A 777 -15.47 -17.88 11.44
CA THR A 777 -14.48 -18.97 11.52
C THR A 777 -13.40 -18.66 12.55
N PRO A 778 -13.27 -19.45 13.65
CA PRO A 778 -12.21 -19.25 14.64
C PRO A 778 -10.82 -19.55 14.05
N LYS A 779 -9.81 -18.87 14.57
CA LYS A 779 -8.42 -18.82 14.09
C LYS A 779 -7.63 -20.14 14.00
N ASN A 780 -8.23 -21.31 14.16
CA ASN A 780 -7.53 -22.58 14.06
C ASN A 780 -8.45 -23.68 13.51
N LEU A 781 -8.31 -23.99 12.23
CA LEU A 781 -8.47 -25.35 11.76
C LEU A 781 -7.57 -25.56 10.54
N LYS A 782 -6.30 -25.93 10.79
CA LYS A 782 -5.51 -26.61 9.77
C LYS A 782 -6.18 -27.96 9.49
N ARG A 783 -7.11 -28.01 8.54
CA ARG A 783 -7.53 -29.28 7.94
C ARG A 783 -6.52 -29.60 6.84
N ARG A 784 -5.63 -30.56 7.12
CA ARG A 784 -4.91 -31.30 6.08
C ARG A 784 -5.96 -32.10 5.30
N ILE A 785 -6.23 -31.71 4.07
CA ILE A 785 -6.88 -32.57 3.07
C ILE A 785 -6.10 -32.41 1.77
N SER A 786 -5.89 -33.55 1.13
CA SER A 786 -5.05 -33.82 -0.03
C SER A 786 -5.50 -33.13 -1.32
N THR A 787 -4.50 -32.57 -2.01
CA THR A 787 -4.20 -32.53 -3.45
C THR A 787 -5.29 -32.49 -4.52
N ASP A 788 -5.00 -31.62 -5.49
CA ASP A 788 -5.35 -31.65 -6.92
C ASP A 788 -6.72 -31.12 -7.35
N ALA A 789 -6.80 -29.79 -7.50
CA ALA A 789 -7.61 -29.14 -8.54
C ALA A 789 -7.15 -27.69 -8.76
N ARG A 790 -6.24 -27.46 -9.72
CA ARG A 790 -6.01 -26.14 -10.30
C ARG A 790 -7.06 -25.92 -11.38
N ILE A 791 -8.02 -25.03 -11.14
CA ILE A 791 -9.03 -24.67 -12.13
C ILE A 791 -8.65 -23.30 -12.71
N GLU A 792 -8.24 -23.30 -13.98
CA GLU A 792 -8.12 -22.07 -14.79
C GLU A 792 -9.52 -21.58 -15.14
N MET A 793 -9.82 -20.31 -14.88
CA MET A 793 -11.11 -19.71 -15.20
C MET A 793 -11.06 -18.98 -16.54
N ASP A 794 -12.08 -19.24 -17.36
CA ASP A 794 -12.33 -18.55 -18.63
C ASP A 794 -12.96 -17.15 -18.39
N ARG A 795 -12.91 -16.25 -19.39
CA ARG A 795 -13.43 -14.87 -19.23
C ARG A 795 -14.94 -14.81 -18.98
N ASP A 796 -15.69 -15.79 -19.47
CA ASP A 796 -17.15 -15.85 -19.30
C ASP A 796 -17.57 -16.37 -17.91
N ASP A 797 -16.74 -17.18 -17.24
CA ASP A 797 -16.95 -17.67 -15.86
C ASP A 797 -16.67 -16.60 -14.78
N PHE A 798 -15.93 -15.53 -15.13
CA PHE A 798 -15.58 -14.46 -14.21
C PHE A 798 -16.79 -13.63 -13.76
N LEU A 799 -17.85 -13.58 -14.57
CA LEU A 799 -19.03 -12.75 -14.31
C LEU A 799 -20.02 -13.36 -13.31
N GLU A 800 -19.94 -14.68 -13.04
CA GLU A 800 -20.82 -15.34 -12.06
C GLU A 800 -20.18 -15.47 -10.67
N LYS A 801 -18.85 -15.51 -10.58
CA LYS A 801 -18.15 -15.69 -9.29
C LYS A 801 -18.03 -14.38 -8.50
N LYS A 802 -18.16 -14.48 -7.17
CA LYS A 802 -18.05 -13.34 -6.24
C LYS A 802 -16.65 -13.27 -5.65
N PHE A 803 -15.95 -12.14 -5.85
CA PHE A 803 -14.56 -11.96 -5.42
C PHE A 803 -14.40 -11.08 -4.16
N MET A 804 -15.48 -10.43 -3.71
CA MET A 804 -15.43 -9.44 -2.63
C MET A 804 -16.37 -9.80 -1.46
N SER A 805 -15.93 -9.49 -0.24
CA SER A 805 -16.77 -9.56 0.97
C SER A 805 -16.97 -8.16 1.56
N ILE A 806 -18.21 -7.65 1.58
CA ILE A 806 -18.54 -6.34 2.14
C ILE A 806 -18.37 -6.38 3.66
N THR A 807 -17.50 -5.51 4.18
CA THR A 807 -17.19 -5.40 5.61
C THR A 807 -17.76 -4.13 6.25
N SER A 808 -18.08 -3.11 5.46
CA SER A 808 -18.74 -1.90 5.93
C SER A 808 -19.35 -1.17 4.73
N ILE A 809 -20.50 -0.52 4.94
CA ILE A 809 -21.09 0.39 3.94
C ILE A 809 -21.69 1.60 4.65
N LYS A 810 -21.40 2.80 4.14
CA LYS A 810 -21.83 4.08 4.69
C LYS A 810 -22.43 4.92 3.58
N ASN A 811 -23.76 5.08 3.61
CA ASN A 811 -24.46 5.98 2.71
C ASN A 811 -24.50 7.40 3.31
N ARG A 812 -23.72 8.33 2.76
CA ARG A 812 -23.83 9.75 3.12
C ARG A 812 -24.73 10.54 2.18
N TYR A 813 -25.26 9.93 1.10
CA TYR A 813 -26.31 10.51 0.26
C TYR A 813 -27.69 10.45 0.93
N SER A 814 -27.85 9.60 1.95
CA SER A 814 -29.11 9.48 2.70
C SER A 814 -29.61 10.81 3.25
N MET A 815 -30.89 11.12 3.02
CA MET A 815 -31.57 12.29 3.60
C MET A 815 -31.61 12.27 5.14
N LYS A 816 -31.42 11.10 5.76
CA LYS A 816 -31.39 10.93 7.22
C LYS A 816 -30.01 11.26 7.83
N SER A 817 -28.99 11.45 7.00
CA SER A 817 -27.63 11.73 7.47
C SER A 817 -27.53 13.15 8.05
N ASN A 818 -26.82 13.32 9.17
CA ASN A 818 -26.63 14.63 9.78
C ASN A 818 -25.59 15.45 9.00
N PHE A 819 -26.06 16.20 8.01
CA PHE A 819 -25.22 16.93 7.06
C PHE A 819 -24.45 18.11 7.65
N ALA A 820 -24.97 18.70 8.73
CA ALA A 820 -24.28 19.75 9.47
C ALA A 820 -22.98 19.21 10.11
N SER A 821 -22.97 17.92 10.50
CA SER A 821 -21.79 17.28 11.07
C SER A 821 -20.70 16.95 10.04
N THR A 822 -21.07 16.80 8.75
CA THR A 822 -20.15 16.47 7.65
C THR A 822 -19.79 17.67 6.76
N GLY A 823 -20.32 18.86 7.06
CA GLY A 823 -20.01 20.07 6.27
C GLY A 823 -20.49 19.95 4.84
N GLY A 824 -21.66 19.35 4.62
CA GLY A 824 -22.23 19.19 3.28
C GLY A 824 -21.59 18.10 2.42
N TYR A 825 -20.48 17.47 2.84
CA TYR A 825 -19.83 16.40 2.09
C TYR A 825 -20.74 15.16 1.96
N ARG A 826 -20.76 14.55 0.76
CA ARG A 826 -21.55 13.35 0.42
C ARG A 826 -20.70 12.35 -0.36
N ASP A 827 -20.87 11.08 -0.03
CA ASP A 827 -20.27 9.94 -0.70
C ASP A 827 -21.03 8.66 -0.30
N LEU A 828 -20.88 7.62 -1.10
CA LEU A 828 -21.13 6.25 -0.66
C LEU A 828 -19.77 5.60 -0.45
N CYS A 829 -19.50 5.17 0.79
CA CYS A 829 -18.22 4.57 1.15
C CYS A 829 -18.42 3.11 1.54
N VAL A 830 -17.75 2.20 0.83
CA VAL A 830 -17.83 0.76 1.02
C VAL A 830 -16.44 0.23 1.36
N CYS A 831 -16.32 -0.59 2.39
CA CYS A 831 -15.13 -1.39 2.62
C CYS A 831 -15.41 -2.82 2.18
N VAL A 832 -14.53 -3.38 1.36
CA VAL A 832 -14.60 -4.76 0.88
C VAL A 832 -13.31 -5.49 1.23
N GLU A 833 -13.41 -6.74 1.64
CA GLU A 833 -12.27 -7.64 1.72
C GLU A 833 -12.12 -8.40 0.41
N VAL A 834 -10.90 -8.53 -0.06
CA VAL A 834 -10.52 -9.33 -1.23
C VAL A 834 -9.46 -10.35 -0.81
N GLY A 835 -9.51 -11.54 -1.43
CA GLY A 835 -8.53 -12.60 -1.25
C GLY A 835 -7.74 -12.81 -2.54
N TRP A 836 -6.43 -13.01 -2.45
CA TRP A 836 -5.57 -13.28 -3.60
C TRP A 836 -4.44 -14.24 -3.26
N VAL A 837 -3.84 -14.79 -4.31
CA VAL A 837 -2.57 -15.52 -4.28
C VAL A 837 -1.59 -14.87 -5.25
N ILE A 838 -0.30 -15.02 -4.96
CA ILE A 838 0.76 -14.58 -5.87
C ILE A 838 1.20 -15.82 -6.65
N ASN A 839 1.00 -15.78 -7.96
CA ASN A 839 1.47 -16.84 -8.84
C ASN A 839 3.00 -16.81 -8.92
N GLU A 840 3.61 -17.89 -9.39
CA GLU A 840 5.08 -18.02 -9.47
C GLU A 840 5.73 -17.01 -10.44
N SER A 841 4.92 -16.39 -11.31
CA SER A 841 5.28 -15.24 -12.15
C SER A 841 5.28 -13.89 -11.43
N GLY A 842 4.95 -13.87 -10.12
CA GLY A 842 4.82 -12.65 -9.31
C GLY A 842 3.53 -11.87 -9.55
N VAL A 843 2.58 -12.42 -10.31
CA VAL A 843 1.30 -11.77 -10.64
C VAL A 843 0.24 -12.11 -9.58
N CYS A 844 -0.49 -11.09 -9.14
CA CYS A 844 -1.62 -11.24 -8.23
C CYS A 844 -2.82 -11.87 -8.95
N SER A 845 -3.37 -12.95 -8.41
CA SER A 845 -4.60 -13.57 -8.90
C SER A 845 -5.65 -13.57 -7.80
N PHE A 846 -6.81 -12.96 -8.06
CA PHE A 846 -7.93 -12.93 -7.11
C PHE A 846 -8.58 -14.30 -6.98
N VAL A 847 -8.92 -14.66 -5.74
CA VAL A 847 -9.58 -15.91 -5.41
C VAL A 847 -11.05 -15.61 -5.04
N PRO A 848 -12.02 -16.34 -5.62
CA PRO A 848 -13.43 -16.22 -5.25
C PRO A 848 -13.65 -16.41 -3.75
N VAL A 849 -14.61 -15.69 -3.18
CA VAL A 849 -14.89 -15.68 -1.73
C VAL A 849 -15.18 -17.08 -1.19
N GLU A 850 -15.87 -17.90 -1.98
CA GLU A 850 -16.25 -19.27 -1.62
C GLU A 850 -15.04 -20.21 -1.49
N GLU A 851 -13.94 -19.89 -2.17
CA GLU A 851 -12.72 -20.69 -2.22
C GLU A 851 -11.65 -20.21 -1.22
N TRP A 852 -11.92 -19.13 -0.48
CA TRP A 852 -10.93 -18.53 0.44
C TRP A 852 -10.47 -19.43 1.56
N ASP A 853 -11.29 -20.41 1.97
CA ASP A 853 -10.98 -21.36 3.05
C ASP A 853 -10.40 -22.68 2.51
N THR A 854 -10.50 -22.94 1.20
CA THR A 854 -10.00 -24.16 0.54
C THR A 854 -8.65 -23.94 -0.15
N THR A 855 -8.41 -22.74 -0.67
CA THR A 855 -7.17 -22.43 -1.40
C THR A 855 -6.03 -22.10 -0.43
N GLU A 856 -4.92 -22.82 -0.54
CA GLU A 856 -3.72 -22.60 0.30
C GLU A 856 -3.00 -21.30 -0.09
N GLY A 857 -2.48 -20.58 0.91
CA GLY A 857 -1.70 -19.36 0.68
C GLY A 857 -2.50 -18.10 0.36
N VAL A 858 -3.85 -18.13 0.45
CA VAL A 858 -4.69 -16.94 0.23
C VAL A 858 -4.39 -15.88 1.27
N THR A 859 -3.95 -14.72 0.78
CA THR A 859 -3.81 -13.49 1.57
C THR A 859 -5.09 -12.67 1.42
N ARG A 860 -5.56 -12.03 2.50
CA ARG A 860 -6.79 -11.23 2.49
C ARG A 860 -6.54 -9.81 3.00
N HIS A 861 -7.14 -8.82 2.35
CA HIS A 861 -6.97 -7.42 2.71
C HIS A 861 -8.26 -6.63 2.49
N ILE A 862 -8.57 -5.74 3.43
CA ILE A 862 -9.72 -4.85 3.35
C ILE A 862 -9.32 -3.56 2.62
N CYS A 863 -10.02 -3.27 1.53
CA CYS A 863 -9.89 -2.11 0.68
C CYS A 863 -11.11 -1.18 0.80
N GLU A 864 -10.94 0.11 0.53
CA GLU A 864 -12.03 1.11 0.57
C GLU A 864 -12.40 1.61 -0.84
N ILE A 865 -13.68 1.56 -1.18
CA ILE A 865 -14.24 2.11 -2.42
C ILE A 865 -15.10 3.32 -2.04
N GLN A 866 -14.82 4.48 -2.65
CA GLN A 866 -15.64 5.68 -2.52
C GLN A 866 -16.38 5.94 -3.82
N VAL A 867 -17.71 6.03 -3.80
CA VAL A 867 -18.52 6.41 -4.96
C VAL A 867 -18.93 7.87 -4.82
N LEU A 868 -18.53 8.68 -5.78
CA LEU A 868 -18.74 10.13 -5.82
C LEU A 868 -19.46 10.56 -7.08
N LEU A 869 -20.39 11.49 -6.94
CA LEU A 869 -20.88 12.26 -8.08
C LEU A 869 -19.76 13.13 -8.64
N ASN A 870 -19.69 13.26 -9.97
CA ASN A 870 -18.64 13.97 -10.67
C ASN A 870 -18.50 15.43 -10.18
N GLU A 871 -19.61 16.13 -9.99
CA GLU A 871 -19.62 17.51 -9.49
C GLU A 871 -19.10 17.60 -8.05
N ILE A 872 -19.43 16.63 -7.20
CA ILE A 872 -18.93 16.56 -5.82
C ILE A 872 -17.45 16.21 -5.80
N HIS A 873 -17.00 15.34 -6.71
CA HIS A 873 -15.60 14.99 -6.89
C HIS A 873 -14.77 16.22 -7.29
N GLU A 874 -15.26 17.05 -8.20
CA GLU A 874 -14.60 18.31 -8.58
C GLU A 874 -14.49 19.28 -7.40
N VAL A 875 -15.57 19.50 -6.64
CA VAL A 875 -15.51 20.36 -5.44
C VAL A 875 -14.54 19.79 -4.39
N LYS A 876 -14.51 18.46 -4.22
CA LYS A 876 -13.60 17.78 -3.30
C LYS A 876 -12.14 18.04 -3.64
N LYS A 877 -11.75 18.10 -4.92
CA LYS A 877 -10.35 18.34 -5.32
C LYS A 877 -9.81 19.66 -4.74
N TYR A 878 -10.63 20.71 -4.74
CA TYR A 878 -10.22 22.03 -4.25
C TYR A 878 -10.40 22.22 -2.74
N LEU A 879 -11.42 21.58 -2.14
CA LEU A 879 -11.79 21.78 -0.74
C LEU A 879 -11.40 20.64 0.21
N HIS A 880 -10.66 19.64 -0.27
CA HIS A 880 -10.31 18.45 0.53
C HIS A 880 -9.64 18.82 1.86
N LYS A 881 -8.70 19.78 1.85
CA LYS A 881 -7.95 20.19 3.04
C LYS A 881 -8.86 20.88 4.07
N GLN A 882 -9.74 21.75 3.59
CA GLN A 882 -10.73 22.50 4.37
C GLN A 882 -11.75 21.53 4.98
N TYR A 883 -12.28 20.59 4.20
CA TYR A 883 -13.17 19.54 4.68
C TYR A 883 -12.50 18.66 5.73
N VAL A 884 -11.25 18.24 5.51
CA VAL A 884 -10.50 17.46 6.50
C VAL A 884 -10.38 18.24 7.82
N ASN A 885 -10.11 19.54 7.77
CA ASN A 885 -10.05 20.41 8.94
C ASN A 885 -11.41 20.59 9.62
N PHE A 886 -12.48 20.79 8.85
CA PHE A 886 -13.85 20.88 9.35
C PHE A 886 -14.25 19.61 10.09
N ARG A 887 -14.17 18.45 9.42
CA ARG A 887 -14.48 17.13 10.02
C ARG A 887 -13.68 16.89 11.29
N ASN A 888 -12.40 17.26 11.26
CA ASN A 888 -11.51 17.13 12.41
C ASN A 888 -11.95 18.01 13.60
N LEU A 889 -12.56 19.18 13.35
CA LEU A 889 -13.11 20.06 14.39
C LEU A 889 -14.52 19.64 14.86
N THR A 890 -15.34 19.07 13.99
CA THR A 890 -16.75 18.74 14.25
C THR A 890 -17.00 17.30 14.69
N CYS A 891 -16.17 16.32 14.31
CA CYS A 891 -16.26 14.96 14.82
C CYS A 891 -15.97 15.01 16.33
N GLN A 892 -17.05 15.04 17.11
CA GLN A 892 -17.01 15.16 18.55
C GLN A 892 -16.86 13.84 19.29
#